data_AF-A0A7X6AZ57-F1
#
_entry.id   AF-A0A7X6AZ57-F1
#
_cell.length_a   1.000
_cell.length_b   1.000
_cell.length_c   1.000
_cell.angle_alpha   90.00
_cell.angle_beta   90.00
_cell.angle_gamma   90.00
#
_symmetry.space_group_name_H-M   'P 1'
#
loop_
_entity.id
_entity.type
_entity.pdbx_description
1 polymer ?
#
loop_
_entity_poly.entity_id
_entity_poly.type
_entity_poly.pdbx_seq_one_letter_code
_entity_poly.pdbx_strand_id
1 'polypeptide(L)'
;MAVLPDPAASRAVLIGTSRYAHLEQIPAVANNLSALAEALCAPLSWGLAPEHCAVIEDPATAVEVLEAVRTAAEEATDTLLVYFAGHGLVEPRRGELFLGLSGSIQHRSYTGLPYGTLRDVVLDGRAGRQVMLLDCCFSGRVLGFMGAAGAEAVIDQVEIEGTYLLASVPDTSFALAPPGEPHTAFTGELLRLLREGVPGGPELLDLDTVYAQVYGALRAKGRPLPQKRDRNTAGGLALARNALWAPPGFGPPPPPYDHEPTPPPAPTFTFTGTGTGTGTGTGTGTGTPPYEPGPRSSDRAPGPAAASPPGVPPMPTWSPMALPSPAPVPSPGGASPGRRRAVAYGLAGALVVALVAAGIPLAMSWMKDSAKDNSGQHPSESKSSGKPKPGPTSGYDAATKDAVVNASTKPGGTLKFISRNEADSWDPQRTYSGGVWNFSRYYARQLVTYAPKPGEGGNELVPDLAEKKAEVTDGGKTYTYTLRKGITWEDGSPITPEDIKYGIERIWAQDEIPGGPTFLQEALDPGLTYKGPYKDTSKDKLGLKAIEIRDERTIVFKLPKANGDFEHMLATPSASPVKKEKDTKDQYRKNPFSSGPYEFGTYQPGQSLKLVRNSKWNRSSDPIRTALPDQITVAFNEDAQANAQALFSGKYDLDLDSWGLTDQALAMAKSNSRLSDQLDNPHTAGLLFAALPRSVKPMDNVHCRKAVLYAADRENVRTASGGPLAGDIAPHMLPPAIPGSDSSYDPYGTLKNKGKPNTAKAEAELKACGKPDGFTTTIPVRNSGSDMNVAESLQSSLRKVGIRVEIDRIDFAQYHETVGSPSTVKKKGYGIVIYRWLPDFPSGQGFLQPLADGRLIRSTGNTNIAELDDPAIDHLFDTAIAEQDPKKAGSDYAQINRRISDSAAFLPILFEKSVIWRGSRLTNVYTGGPWQGRYDYVSLGVSE
;
A
#
# COMPACT_ATOMS: atom_id res chain seq x y z
N MET A 1 -6.38 -9.54 34.42
CA MET A 1 -5.32 -9.02 35.32
C MET A 1 -4.05 -9.78 35.02
N ALA A 2 -2.88 -9.19 35.22
CA ALA A 2 -1.62 -9.90 35.01
C ALA A 2 -1.46 -11.04 36.02
N VAL A 3 -0.87 -12.16 35.59
CA VAL A 3 -0.61 -13.33 36.45
C VAL A 3 0.81 -13.85 36.18
N LEU A 4 1.56 -14.14 37.26
CA LEU A 4 2.84 -14.82 37.16
C LEU A 4 2.61 -16.35 37.09
N PRO A 5 3.16 -17.06 36.10
CA PRO A 5 2.93 -18.49 35.94
C PRO A 5 3.58 -19.35 37.04
N ASP A 6 3.02 -20.53 37.31
CA ASP A 6 3.48 -21.43 38.37
C ASP A 6 4.84 -22.06 37.98
N PRO A 7 5.94 -21.81 38.71
CA PRO A 7 7.28 -22.29 38.34
C PRO A 7 7.49 -23.80 38.55
N ALA A 8 6.64 -24.49 39.31
CA ALA A 8 6.67 -25.94 39.42
C ALA A 8 5.97 -26.61 38.23
N ALA A 9 4.83 -26.04 37.81
CA ALA A 9 4.00 -26.52 36.71
C ALA A 9 4.43 -26.02 35.31
N SER A 10 5.53 -25.28 35.20
CA SER A 10 5.97 -24.65 33.96
C SER A 10 7.37 -25.10 33.51
N ARG A 11 7.69 -24.88 32.23
CA ARG A 11 8.99 -25.17 31.63
C ARG A 11 9.44 -24.06 30.68
N ALA A 12 10.75 -23.85 30.59
CA ALA A 12 11.37 -23.00 29.58
C ALA A 12 12.43 -23.78 28.79
N VAL A 13 12.49 -23.56 27.47
CA VAL A 13 13.54 -24.08 26.59
C VAL A 13 14.17 -22.94 25.80
N LEU A 14 15.45 -22.69 26.04
CA LEU A 14 16.22 -21.61 25.44
C LEU A 14 17.20 -22.20 24.42
N ILE A 15 16.92 -21.97 23.14
CA ILE A 15 17.65 -22.54 22.01
C ILE A 15 18.46 -21.41 21.37
N GLY A 16 19.75 -21.62 21.12
CA GLY A 16 20.55 -20.58 20.48
C GLY A 16 21.80 -21.10 19.81
N THR A 17 21.97 -20.74 18.54
CA THR A 17 23.19 -21.04 17.79
C THR A 17 24.06 -19.79 17.68
N SER A 18 25.18 -19.81 18.38
CA SER A 18 26.21 -18.78 18.42
C SER A 18 27.37 -19.07 17.45
N ARG A 19 27.71 -20.36 17.26
CA ARG A 19 28.80 -20.82 16.40
C ARG A 19 28.24 -21.65 15.24
N TYR A 20 28.77 -21.40 14.04
CA TYR A 20 28.27 -21.98 12.79
C TYR A 20 29.42 -22.50 11.92
N ALA A 21 29.24 -23.64 11.25
CA ALA A 21 30.20 -24.17 10.28
C ALA A 21 30.20 -23.41 8.95
N HIS A 22 29.06 -22.81 8.57
CA HIS A 22 28.83 -22.29 7.21
C HIS A 22 28.05 -20.95 7.15
N LEU A 23 27.84 -20.30 8.30
CA LEU A 23 27.22 -18.97 8.42
C LEU A 23 28.10 -18.05 9.27
N GLU A 24 27.76 -16.76 9.31
CA GLU A 24 28.42 -15.78 10.19
C GLU A 24 28.19 -16.14 11.66
N GLN A 25 29.23 -16.00 12.50
CA GLN A 25 29.13 -16.31 13.93
C GLN A 25 28.34 -15.22 14.65
N ILE A 26 27.55 -15.57 15.66
CA ILE A 26 26.80 -14.61 16.49
C ILE A 26 27.11 -14.86 17.99
N PRO A 27 28.31 -14.50 18.49
CA PRO A 27 28.73 -14.80 19.87
C PRO A 27 27.78 -14.28 20.95
N ALA A 28 27.07 -13.19 20.67
CA ALA A 28 26.05 -12.61 21.56
C ALA A 28 24.90 -13.59 21.89
N VAL A 29 24.66 -14.62 21.07
CA VAL A 29 23.61 -15.63 21.32
C VAL A 29 23.93 -16.48 22.55
N ALA A 30 25.19 -16.87 22.78
CA ALA A 30 25.56 -17.62 23.98
C ALA A 30 25.33 -16.78 25.26
N ASN A 31 25.67 -15.49 25.19
CA ASN A 31 25.39 -14.53 26.27
C ASN A 31 23.88 -14.32 26.50
N ASN A 32 23.07 -14.28 25.42
CA ASN A 32 21.62 -14.22 25.51
C ASN A 32 21.06 -15.42 26.30
N LEU A 33 21.47 -16.65 25.94
CA LEU A 33 21.02 -17.88 26.59
C LEU A 33 21.31 -17.86 28.10
N SER A 34 22.56 -17.60 28.48
CA SER A 34 22.98 -17.58 29.88
C SER A 34 22.26 -16.50 30.69
N ALA A 35 22.14 -15.28 30.15
CA ALA A 35 21.50 -14.17 30.86
C ALA A 35 19.97 -14.31 30.93
N LEU A 36 19.34 -14.95 29.94
CA LEU A 36 17.90 -15.21 29.96
C LEU A 36 17.56 -16.39 30.89
N ALA A 37 18.38 -17.45 30.94
CA ALA A 37 18.24 -18.51 31.92
C ALA A 37 18.32 -17.96 33.36
N GLU A 38 19.32 -17.11 33.65
CA GLU A 38 19.45 -16.39 34.91
C GLU A 38 18.18 -15.56 35.22
N ALA A 39 17.71 -14.76 34.26
CA ALA A 39 16.55 -13.89 34.45
C ALA A 39 15.22 -14.65 34.66
N LEU A 40 15.03 -15.83 34.05
CA LEU A 40 13.82 -16.64 34.26
C LEU A 40 13.88 -17.43 35.58
N CYS A 41 15.07 -17.88 36.00
CA CYS A 41 15.26 -18.61 37.27
C CYS A 41 15.38 -17.68 38.49
N ALA A 42 15.55 -16.37 38.31
CA ALA A 42 15.71 -15.41 39.40
C ALA A 42 14.46 -15.37 40.33
N PRO A 43 14.62 -15.46 41.67
CA PRO A 43 13.49 -15.50 42.62
C PRO A 43 12.58 -14.26 42.66
N LEU A 44 13.00 -13.14 42.05
CA LEU A 44 12.20 -11.91 41.91
C LEU A 44 11.51 -11.80 40.54
N SER A 45 11.78 -12.73 39.62
CA SER A 45 11.27 -12.74 38.25
C SER A 45 10.17 -13.79 38.13
N TRP A 46 10.36 -14.86 37.34
CA TRP A 46 9.46 -16.03 37.33
C TRP A 46 9.83 -17.03 38.42
N GLY A 47 11.12 -17.21 38.70
CA GLY A 47 11.59 -18.13 39.75
C GLY A 47 11.47 -19.59 39.36
N LEU A 48 11.62 -19.92 38.07
CA LEU A 48 11.76 -21.31 37.60
C LEU A 48 12.92 -21.99 38.32
N ALA A 49 12.75 -23.25 38.68
CA ALA A 49 13.87 -24.09 39.10
C ALA A 49 14.85 -24.26 37.91
N PRO A 50 16.18 -24.27 38.11
CA PRO A 50 17.14 -24.44 37.01
C PRO A 50 16.89 -25.70 36.17
N GLU A 51 16.46 -26.80 36.80
CA GLU A 51 16.05 -28.04 36.14
C GLU A 51 14.80 -27.91 35.26
N HIS A 52 14.01 -26.83 35.41
CA HIS A 52 12.86 -26.50 34.56
C HIS A 52 13.21 -25.52 33.42
N CYS A 53 14.48 -25.10 33.30
CA CYS A 53 14.98 -24.18 32.26
C CYS A 53 16.08 -24.85 31.43
N ALA A 54 15.69 -25.57 30.37
CA ALA A 54 16.63 -26.24 29.47
C ALA A 54 17.32 -25.22 28.55
N VAL A 55 18.65 -25.33 28.40
CA VAL A 55 19.45 -24.48 27.51
C VAL A 55 20.16 -25.34 26.47
N ILE A 56 20.03 -24.98 25.20
CA ILE A 56 20.60 -25.70 24.05
C ILE A 56 21.47 -24.73 23.24
N GLU A 57 22.79 -24.79 23.45
CA GLU A 57 23.78 -23.97 22.74
C GLU A 57 24.34 -24.73 21.53
N ASP A 58 24.33 -24.07 20.36
CA ASP A 58 24.82 -24.57 19.06
C ASP A 58 24.29 -25.94 18.58
N PRO A 59 22.98 -26.24 18.71
CA PRO A 59 22.42 -27.54 18.34
C PRO A 59 22.85 -27.98 16.94
N ALA A 60 23.33 -29.22 16.83
CA ALA A 60 23.85 -29.81 15.60
C ALA A 60 22.74 -30.37 14.71
N THR A 61 21.58 -30.74 15.29
CA THR A 61 20.47 -31.35 14.55
C THR A 61 19.11 -30.80 14.94
N ALA A 62 18.13 -30.91 14.04
CA ALA A 62 16.75 -30.56 14.33
C ALA A 62 16.13 -31.48 15.41
N VAL A 63 16.53 -32.75 15.44
CA VAL A 63 16.03 -33.76 16.41
C VAL A 63 16.40 -33.40 17.84
N GLU A 64 17.64 -32.98 18.07
CA GLU A 64 18.14 -32.49 19.36
C GLU A 64 17.29 -31.37 19.96
N VAL A 65 16.89 -30.40 19.13
CA VAL A 65 15.99 -29.31 19.55
C VAL A 65 14.56 -29.82 19.78
N LEU A 66 14.04 -30.65 18.87
CA LEU A 66 12.65 -31.12 18.91
C LEU A 66 12.39 -32.05 20.11
N GLU A 67 13.29 -32.98 20.43
CA GLU A 67 13.12 -33.88 21.59
C GLU A 67 13.20 -33.12 22.93
N ALA A 68 14.05 -32.10 23.04
CA ALA A 68 14.13 -31.28 24.25
C ALA A 68 12.88 -30.39 24.43
N VAL A 69 12.38 -29.78 23.35
CA VAL A 69 11.12 -29.01 23.37
C VAL A 69 9.92 -29.91 23.64
N ARG A 70 9.90 -31.11 23.03
CA ARG A 70 8.89 -32.14 23.31
C ARG A 70 8.88 -32.55 24.78
N THR A 71 10.05 -32.83 25.37
CA THR A 71 10.16 -33.20 26.79
C THR A 71 9.58 -32.11 27.69
N ALA A 72 9.92 -30.83 27.42
CA ALA A 72 9.35 -29.70 28.14
C ALA A 72 7.82 -29.54 27.93
N ALA A 73 7.32 -29.86 26.74
CA ALA A 73 5.89 -29.81 26.37
C ALA A 73 5.06 -30.97 26.96
N GLU A 74 5.67 -32.14 27.15
CA GLU A 74 5.09 -33.28 27.86
C GLU A 74 5.14 -33.09 29.39
N GLU A 75 6.07 -32.28 29.91
CA GLU A 75 6.17 -31.96 31.35
C GLU A 75 5.33 -30.76 31.81
N ALA A 76 5.33 -29.63 31.09
CA ALA A 76 4.61 -28.42 31.50
C ALA A 76 3.08 -28.64 31.56
N THR A 77 2.40 -27.96 32.47
CA THR A 77 0.93 -27.96 32.60
C THR A 77 0.34 -26.55 32.75
N ASP A 78 1.05 -25.60 33.37
CA ASP A 78 0.63 -24.19 33.37
C ASP A 78 1.19 -23.45 32.15
N THR A 79 2.51 -23.26 32.05
CA THR A 79 3.13 -22.49 30.96
C THR A 79 4.35 -23.19 30.36
N LEU A 80 4.41 -23.25 29.03
CA LEU A 80 5.61 -23.58 28.26
C LEU A 80 6.16 -22.32 27.59
N LEU A 81 7.44 -22.00 27.78
CA LEU A 81 8.14 -20.93 27.05
C LEU A 81 9.25 -21.51 26.18
N VAL A 82 9.27 -21.16 24.89
CA VAL A 82 10.35 -21.50 23.96
C VAL A 82 10.96 -20.23 23.40
N TYR A 83 12.28 -20.12 23.50
CA TYR A 83 13.08 -19.04 22.92
C TYR A 83 14.02 -19.60 21.86
N PHE A 84 14.13 -18.92 20.72
CA PHE A 84 15.17 -19.19 19.72
C PHE A 84 15.95 -17.92 19.38
N ALA A 85 17.27 -18.02 19.30
CA ALA A 85 18.14 -16.97 18.76
C ALA A 85 19.20 -17.48 17.76
N GLY A 86 19.44 -16.69 16.71
CA GLY A 86 20.45 -17.00 15.69
C GLY A 86 20.04 -16.54 14.29
N HIS A 87 20.66 -17.12 13.26
CA HIS A 87 20.25 -16.90 11.86
C HIS A 87 18.84 -17.46 11.60
N GLY A 88 17.98 -16.63 11.02
CA GLY A 88 16.74 -17.06 10.39
C GLY A 88 16.93 -17.20 8.89
N LEU A 89 16.69 -18.38 8.35
CA LEU A 89 16.83 -18.72 6.93
C LEU A 89 15.45 -18.85 6.28
N VAL A 90 15.28 -18.38 5.04
CA VAL A 90 14.00 -18.45 4.32
C VAL A 90 14.15 -19.39 3.12
N GLU A 91 13.21 -20.32 2.91
CA GLU A 91 13.20 -21.13 1.68
C GLU A 91 12.73 -20.28 0.48
N PRO A 92 13.55 -20.09 -0.58
CA PRO A 92 13.23 -19.21 -1.72
C PRO A 92 12.02 -19.64 -2.59
N ARG A 93 11.36 -20.75 -2.27
CA ARG A 93 10.21 -21.30 -3.03
C ARG A 93 8.91 -21.41 -2.23
N ARG A 94 8.97 -21.21 -0.91
CA ARG A 94 7.81 -21.33 0.01
C ARG A 94 7.69 -20.18 1.00
N GLY A 95 8.72 -19.36 1.16
CA GLY A 95 8.73 -18.25 2.13
C GLY A 95 8.82 -18.68 3.60
N GLU A 96 8.83 -19.99 3.86
CA GLU A 96 8.89 -20.62 5.19
C GLU A 96 10.21 -20.32 5.92
N LEU A 97 10.11 -20.10 7.23
CA LEU A 97 11.25 -19.83 8.12
C LEU A 97 11.87 -21.15 8.61
N PHE A 98 13.19 -21.23 8.47
CA PHE A 98 14.05 -22.28 9.02
C PHE A 98 15.00 -21.64 10.03
N LEU A 99 15.05 -22.21 11.22
CA LEU A 99 15.89 -21.75 12.33
C LEU A 99 17.30 -22.33 12.16
N GLY A 100 18.31 -21.46 12.23
CA GLY A 100 19.70 -21.79 11.94
C GLY A 100 20.38 -22.59 13.05
N LEU A 101 20.74 -23.83 12.72
CA LEU A 101 21.52 -24.79 13.52
C LEU A 101 23.02 -24.65 13.19
N SER A 102 23.91 -25.22 14.00
CA SER A 102 25.37 -25.03 13.82
C SER A 102 25.89 -25.56 12.48
N GLY A 103 25.24 -26.58 11.91
CA GLY A 103 25.51 -27.11 10.55
C GLY A 103 24.76 -26.44 9.39
N SER A 104 23.92 -25.42 9.64
CA SER A 104 23.07 -24.81 8.59
C SER A 104 23.87 -24.07 7.52
N ILE A 105 23.38 -24.12 6.27
CA ILE A 105 23.98 -23.51 5.08
C ILE A 105 22.98 -22.55 4.41
N GLN A 106 23.43 -21.36 4.03
CA GLN A 106 22.61 -20.37 3.34
C GLN A 106 21.96 -20.95 2.07
N HIS A 107 20.68 -20.66 1.85
CA HIS A 107 19.84 -21.19 0.77
C HIS A 107 19.63 -22.72 0.73
N ARG A 108 20.01 -23.47 1.77
CA ARG A 108 19.73 -24.92 1.89
C ARG A 108 18.79 -25.17 3.08
N SER A 109 17.49 -24.97 2.86
CA SER A 109 16.42 -25.12 3.87
C SER A 109 16.53 -26.40 4.69
N TYR A 110 16.77 -27.54 4.05
CA TYR A 110 16.96 -28.86 4.68
C TYR A 110 18.16 -28.99 5.65
N THR A 111 18.94 -27.95 5.86
CA THR A 111 20.05 -27.90 6.83
C THR A 111 19.73 -27.10 8.11
N GLY A 112 18.52 -26.54 8.22
CA GLY A 112 18.00 -25.90 9.43
C GLY A 112 16.72 -26.57 9.94
N LEU A 113 16.25 -26.14 11.10
CA LEU A 113 15.00 -26.63 11.73
C LEU A 113 13.79 -25.88 11.12
N PRO A 114 12.81 -26.52 10.46
CA PRO A 114 11.61 -25.84 9.99
C PRO A 114 10.82 -25.30 11.19
N TYR A 115 10.44 -24.01 11.16
CA TYR A 115 9.65 -23.44 12.26
C TYR A 115 8.29 -24.14 12.42
N GLY A 116 7.67 -24.59 11.32
CA GLY A 116 6.41 -25.35 11.38
C GLY A 116 6.53 -26.55 12.32
N THR A 117 7.54 -27.40 12.11
CA THR A 117 7.80 -28.58 12.94
C THR A 117 8.07 -28.23 14.41
N LEU A 118 8.81 -27.16 14.70
CA LEU A 118 9.02 -26.70 16.08
C LEU A 118 7.72 -26.23 16.73
N ARG A 119 6.92 -25.43 16.01
CA ARG A 119 5.61 -24.95 16.48
C ARG A 119 4.69 -26.12 16.77
N ASP A 120 4.62 -27.12 15.89
CA ASP A 120 3.66 -28.22 16.02
C ASP A 120 3.97 -29.04 17.29
N VAL A 121 5.24 -29.34 17.57
CA VAL A 121 5.68 -29.96 18.85
C VAL A 121 5.39 -29.09 20.09
N VAL A 122 5.34 -27.75 19.95
CA VAL A 122 4.91 -26.86 21.04
C VAL A 122 3.40 -26.87 21.24
N LEU A 123 2.63 -26.94 20.15
CA LEU A 123 1.16 -26.98 20.18
C LEU A 123 0.63 -28.32 20.75
N ASP A 124 1.30 -29.43 20.43
CA ASP A 124 1.05 -30.77 21.00
C ASP A 124 1.24 -30.84 22.53
N GLY A 125 1.86 -29.81 23.13
CA GLY A 125 2.13 -29.70 24.56
C GLY A 125 0.89 -29.43 25.41
N ARG A 126 0.82 -30.08 26.58
CA ARG A 126 -0.35 -30.01 27.48
C ARG A 126 -0.43 -28.74 28.36
N ALA A 127 0.43 -27.76 28.13
CA ALA A 127 0.50 -26.54 28.93
C ALA A 127 -0.67 -25.59 28.59
N GLY A 128 -1.36 -25.07 29.61
CA GLY A 128 -2.47 -24.13 29.45
C GLY A 128 -2.09 -22.77 28.84
N ARG A 129 -0.79 -22.46 28.73
CA ARG A 129 -0.24 -21.31 28.00
C ARG A 129 1.05 -21.71 27.27
N GLN A 130 1.23 -21.19 26.06
CA GLN A 130 2.36 -21.52 25.19
C GLN A 130 2.96 -20.22 24.63
N VAL A 131 4.21 -19.91 25.00
CA VAL A 131 4.90 -18.66 24.66
C VAL A 131 6.08 -18.95 23.74
N MET A 132 6.14 -18.27 22.60
CA MET A 132 7.22 -18.39 21.62
C MET A 132 7.93 -17.04 21.43
N LEU A 133 9.25 -17.00 21.64
CA LEU A 133 10.10 -15.81 21.55
C LEU A 133 11.18 -16.02 20.47
N LEU A 134 11.20 -15.21 19.41
CA LEU A 134 12.07 -15.43 18.24
C LEU A 134 13.00 -14.24 17.92
N ASP A 135 14.28 -14.41 18.23
CA ASP A 135 15.36 -13.45 18.01
C ASP A 135 16.23 -13.86 16.81
N CYS A 136 15.63 -13.81 15.62
CA CYS A 136 16.26 -14.22 14.36
C CYS A 136 15.74 -13.42 13.17
N CYS A 137 16.53 -13.35 12.09
CA CYS A 137 16.13 -12.67 10.85
C CYS A 137 14.81 -13.21 10.31
N PHE A 138 13.96 -12.32 9.79
CA PHE A 138 12.64 -12.65 9.26
C PHE A 138 11.66 -13.28 10.27
N SER A 139 11.91 -13.16 11.59
CA SER A 139 11.04 -13.71 12.65
C SER A 139 9.57 -13.35 12.49
N GLY A 140 9.24 -12.17 11.93
CA GLY A 140 7.85 -11.76 11.70
C GLY A 140 7.07 -12.67 10.76
N ARG A 141 7.74 -13.48 9.91
CA ARG A 141 7.08 -14.42 8.97
C ARG A 141 6.18 -15.42 9.68
N VAL A 142 6.56 -15.88 10.87
CA VAL A 142 5.84 -16.94 11.56
C VAL A 142 4.48 -16.50 12.10
N LEU A 143 4.29 -15.18 12.29
CA LEU A 143 3.01 -14.58 12.68
C LEU A 143 1.93 -14.87 11.63
N GLY A 144 2.30 -15.08 10.36
CA GLY A 144 1.40 -15.49 9.27
C GLY A 144 1.17 -17.00 9.14
N PHE A 145 2.04 -17.86 9.69
CA PHE A 145 2.00 -19.31 9.42
C PHE A 145 0.97 -20.11 10.25
N MET A 146 0.42 -19.53 11.33
CA MET A 146 -0.53 -20.22 12.25
C MET A 146 -1.98 -20.27 11.73
N GLY A 147 -2.17 -20.62 10.46
CA GLY A 147 -3.47 -20.83 9.83
C GLY A 147 -3.45 -21.76 8.60
N ALA A 148 -2.32 -22.43 8.34
CA ALA A 148 -2.09 -23.16 7.10
C ALA A 148 -1.75 -24.64 7.34
N ALA A 149 -2.78 -25.45 7.59
CA ALA A 149 -2.76 -26.91 7.44
C ALA A 149 -3.96 -27.32 6.56
N GLY A 150 -3.77 -28.28 5.65
CA GLY A 150 -4.76 -28.59 4.61
C GLY A 150 -5.44 -29.94 4.78
N ALA A 151 -6.73 -29.98 4.48
CA ALA A 151 -7.56 -31.16 4.17
C ALA A 151 -7.74 -32.30 5.20
N GLU A 152 -6.76 -32.59 6.08
CA GLU A 152 -6.91 -33.62 7.14
C GLU A 152 -7.05 -33.03 8.55
N ALA A 153 -6.73 -31.73 8.75
CA ALA A 153 -6.88 -31.00 10.01
C ALA A 153 -8.35 -30.62 10.33
N VAL A 154 -9.27 -31.59 10.24
CA VAL A 154 -10.71 -31.44 10.54
C VAL A 154 -11.03 -31.72 12.02
N ILE A 155 -10.01 -32.10 12.81
CA ILE A 155 -10.12 -32.34 14.26
C ILE A 155 -9.45 -31.20 15.06
N ASP A 156 -8.35 -30.62 14.58
CA ASP A 156 -7.59 -29.56 15.27
C ASP A 156 -8.16 -28.14 15.07
N GLN A 157 -9.45 -28.03 14.71
CA GLN A 157 -10.21 -26.78 14.79
C GLN A 157 -10.94 -26.62 16.14
N VAL A 158 -10.43 -27.26 17.19
CA VAL A 158 -10.67 -26.82 18.57
C VAL A 158 -9.82 -25.57 18.82
N GLU A 159 -10.43 -24.55 19.42
CA GLU A 159 -9.75 -23.29 19.70
C GLU A 159 -8.71 -23.46 20.82
N ILE A 160 -7.43 -23.56 20.44
CA ILE A 160 -6.31 -23.54 21.41
C ILE A 160 -6.12 -22.10 21.89
N GLU A 161 -6.69 -21.80 23.06
CA GLU A 161 -6.49 -20.56 23.80
C GLU A 161 -5.09 -20.52 24.45
N GLY A 162 -4.59 -19.33 24.83
CA GLY A 162 -3.36 -19.23 25.64
C GLY A 162 -2.03 -19.16 24.87
N THR A 163 -2.03 -19.05 23.54
CA THR A 163 -0.80 -18.92 22.72
C THR A 163 -0.34 -17.47 22.58
N TYR A 164 0.94 -17.18 22.84
CA TYR A 164 1.57 -15.88 22.58
C TYR A 164 2.86 -16.03 21.74
N LEU A 165 3.05 -15.17 20.74
CA LEU A 165 4.21 -15.17 19.86
C LEU A 165 4.79 -13.76 19.74
N LEU A 166 6.08 -13.61 20.08
CA LEU A 166 6.85 -12.38 19.99
C LEU A 166 8.08 -12.56 19.09
N ALA A 167 8.12 -11.81 18.00
CA ALA A 167 9.17 -11.81 17.00
C ALA A 167 10.03 -10.53 17.13
N SER A 168 11.36 -10.67 17.10
CA SER A 168 12.32 -9.56 17.22
C SER A 168 12.22 -8.52 16.10
N VAL A 169 11.86 -8.94 14.88
CA VAL A 169 11.80 -8.11 13.66
C VAL A 169 10.65 -8.49 12.73
N PRO A 170 10.22 -7.60 11.81
CA PRO A 170 9.23 -7.92 10.77
C PRO A 170 9.68 -9.00 9.79
N ASP A 171 8.71 -9.50 9.01
CA ASP A 171 8.84 -10.59 8.02
C ASP A 171 9.84 -10.36 6.88
N THR A 172 10.18 -9.10 6.65
CA THR A 172 11.02 -8.55 5.58
C THR A 172 12.36 -8.01 6.11
N SER A 173 12.61 -8.11 7.42
CA SER A 173 13.73 -7.47 8.11
C SER A 173 14.73 -8.45 8.70
N PHE A 174 15.96 -7.98 8.92
CA PHE A 174 17.04 -8.72 9.58
C PHE A 174 17.10 -8.39 11.07
N ALA A 175 17.30 -9.41 11.91
CA ALA A 175 17.60 -9.21 13.33
C ALA A 175 19.02 -8.67 13.47
N LEU A 176 19.25 -7.86 14.50
CA LEU A 176 20.49 -7.11 14.67
C LEU A 176 21.27 -7.61 15.89
N ALA A 177 22.51 -8.05 15.67
CA ALA A 177 23.52 -8.24 16.70
C ALA A 177 24.58 -7.12 16.56
N PRO A 178 24.52 -6.03 17.36
CA PRO A 178 25.43 -4.91 17.18
C PRO A 178 26.89 -5.30 17.50
N PRO A 179 27.87 -5.00 16.64
CA PRO A 179 29.27 -5.33 16.91
C PRO A 179 29.79 -4.71 18.22
N GLY A 180 30.20 -5.57 19.15
CA GLY A 180 30.72 -5.17 20.46
C GLY A 180 29.67 -5.02 21.57
N GLU A 181 28.37 -5.20 21.30
CA GLU A 181 27.37 -5.34 22.36
C GLU A 181 27.35 -6.79 22.92
N PRO A 182 27.08 -6.97 24.23
CA PRO A 182 27.12 -8.29 24.85
C PRO A 182 25.93 -9.18 24.44
N HIS A 183 24.84 -8.59 23.96
CA HIS A 183 23.58 -9.24 23.61
C HIS A 183 23.11 -8.78 22.23
N THR A 184 22.19 -9.53 21.62
CA THR A 184 21.47 -9.06 20.42
C THR A 184 20.62 -7.83 20.75
N ALA A 185 20.21 -7.06 19.74
CA ALA A 185 19.44 -5.84 19.92
C ALA A 185 18.13 -6.07 20.69
N PHE A 186 17.36 -7.09 20.32
CA PHE A 186 16.06 -7.40 20.93
C PHE A 186 16.22 -8.01 22.34
N THR A 187 17.03 -9.07 22.48
CA THR A 187 17.21 -9.71 23.80
C THR A 187 17.97 -8.81 24.78
N GLY A 188 18.83 -7.90 24.31
CA GLY A 188 19.43 -6.86 25.14
C GLY A 188 18.40 -5.94 25.80
N GLU A 189 17.38 -5.46 25.07
CA GLU A 189 16.30 -4.66 25.66
C GLU A 189 15.35 -5.49 26.53
N LEU A 190 15.09 -6.76 26.17
CA LEU A 190 14.30 -7.68 27.00
C LEU A 190 14.98 -7.93 28.36
N LEU A 191 16.27 -8.29 28.35
CA LEU A 191 17.05 -8.51 29.57
C LEU A 191 17.19 -7.24 30.40
N ARG A 192 17.38 -6.08 29.75
CA ARG A 192 17.39 -4.79 30.43
C ARG A 192 16.05 -4.53 31.12
N LEU A 193 14.92 -4.73 30.44
CA LEU A 193 13.59 -4.55 31.00
C LEU A 193 13.30 -5.50 32.18
N LEU A 194 13.67 -6.77 32.07
CA LEU A 194 13.46 -7.77 33.13
C LEU A 194 14.34 -7.52 34.37
N ARG A 195 15.49 -6.83 34.22
CA ARG A 195 16.40 -6.49 35.32
C ARG A 195 16.14 -5.10 35.92
N GLU A 196 15.86 -4.09 35.10
CA GLU A 196 15.67 -2.69 35.52
C GLU A 196 14.22 -2.33 35.82
N GLY A 197 13.23 -3.05 35.28
CA GLY A 197 11.82 -2.76 35.44
C GLY A 197 11.31 -1.53 34.66
N VAL A 198 10.12 -1.06 35.05
CA VAL A 198 9.42 0.10 34.47
C VAL A 198 9.07 1.09 35.58
N PRO A 199 9.66 2.30 35.61
CA PRO A 199 9.31 3.34 36.58
C PRO A 199 7.81 3.68 36.51
N GLY A 200 7.09 3.51 37.61
CA GLY A 200 5.64 3.75 37.67
C GLY A 200 4.78 2.74 36.88
N GLY A 201 5.37 1.63 36.42
CA GLY A 201 4.65 0.55 35.75
C GLY A 201 3.87 -0.38 36.70
N PRO A 202 3.15 -1.38 36.16
CA PRO A 202 2.44 -2.39 36.94
C PRO A 202 3.38 -3.24 37.82
N GLU A 203 2.83 -3.97 38.80
CA GLU A 203 3.57 -4.91 39.67
C GLU A 203 4.23 -6.06 38.89
N LEU A 204 3.57 -6.49 37.81
CA LEU A 204 4.00 -7.59 36.97
C LEU A 204 4.25 -7.10 35.55
N LEU A 205 5.35 -7.55 34.95
CA LEU A 205 5.70 -7.28 33.56
C LEU A 205 5.01 -8.33 32.67
N ASP A 206 3.75 -8.07 32.33
CA ASP A 206 3.00 -8.88 31.37
C ASP A 206 3.57 -8.78 29.94
N LEU A 207 3.34 -9.81 29.12
CA LEU A 207 3.90 -9.94 27.78
C LEU A 207 3.56 -8.73 26.89
N ASP A 208 2.39 -8.12 27.09
CA ASP A 208 1.98 -6.91 26.38
C ASP A 208 2.72 -5.65 26.86
N THR A 209 2.97 -5.50 28.16
CA THR A 209 3.86 -4.47 28.72
C THR A 209 5.29 -4.68 28.22
N VAL A 210 5.77 -5.93 28.20
CA VAL A 210 7.10 -6.30 27.68
C VAL A 210 7.24 -5.92 26.21
N TYR A 211 6.27 -6.27 25.36
CA TYR A 211 6.22 -5.85 23.97
C TYR A 211 6.27 -4.32 23.83
N ALA A 212 5.40 -3.59 24.54
CA ALA A 212 5.30 -2.13 24.42
C ALA A 212 6.61 -1.42 24.82
N GLN A 213 7.25 -1.87 25.91
CA GLN A 213 8.50 -1.28 26.41
C GLN A 213 9.71 -1.63 25.53
N VAL A 214 9.84 -2.90 25.10
CA VAL A 214 10.92 -3.32 24.18
C VAL A 214 10.77 -2.64 22.81
N TYR A 215 9.54 -2.53 22.28
CA TYR A 215 9.24 -1.78 21.06
C TYR A 215 9.60 -0.29 21.21
N GLY A 216 9.24 0.34 22.33
CA GLY A 216 9.58 1.73 22.62
C GLY A 216 11.08 1.98 22.70
N ALA A 217 11.82 1.12 23.38
CA ALA A 217 13.27 1.23 23.53
C ALA A 217 14.03 0.99 22.21
N LEU A 218 13.62 -0.02 21.42
CA LEU A 218 14.20 -0.29 20.11
C LEU A 218 13.91 0.86 19.13
N ARG A 219 12.69 1.41 19.14
CA ARG A 219 12.31 2.60 18.35
C ARG A 219 13.16 3.82 18.73
N ALA A 220 13.37 4.07 20.02
CA ALA A 220 14.21 5.17 20.50
C ALA A 220 15.68 5.02 20.10
N LYS A 221 16.19 3.79 19.98
CA LYS A 221 17.55 3.47 19.53
C LYS A 221 17.68 3.31 18.01
N GLY A 222 16.61 3.54 17.23
CA GLY A 222 16.62 3.37 15.76
C GLY A 222 16.85 1.93 15.30
N ARG A 223 16.55 0.94 16.15
CA ARG A 223 16.76 -0.49 15.90
C ARG A 223 15.53 -1.12 15.23
N PRO A 224 15.66 -2.31 14.60
CA PRO A 224 14.52 -3.10 14.12
C PRO A 224 13.45 -3.27 15.20
N LEU A 225 12.17 -3.23 14.78
CA LEU A 225 11.03 -3.18 15.69
C LEU A 225 10.38 -4.56 15.85
N PRO A 226 10.06 -5.01 17.07
CA PRO A 226 9.45 -6.31 17.29
C PRO A 226 8.00 -6.33 16.80
N GLN A 227 7.45 -7.52 16.64
CA GLN A 227 6.08 -7.80 16.22
C GLN A 227 5.47 -8.88 17.12
N LYS A 228 4.20 -8.78 17.48
CA LYS A 228 3.52 -9.75 18.36
C LYS A 228 2.24 -10.33 17.74
N ARG A 229 1.82 -11.51 18.22
CA ARG A 229 0.47 -12.06 18.04
C ARG A 229 0.03 -12.74 19.34
N ASP A 230 -1.13 -12.32 19.83
CA ASP A 230 -1.85 -12.89 20.98
C ASP A 230 -3.10 -13.65 20.49
N ARG A 231 -3.56 -14.64 21.26
CA ARG A 231 -4.88 -15.28 21.13
C ARG A 231 -5.50 -15.48 22.50
N ASN A 232 -6.71 -14.95 22.68
CA ASN A 232 -7.54 -15.09 23.88
C ASN A 232 -6.76 -14.89 25.21
N THR A 233 -6.21 -13.68 25.39
CA THR A 233 -5.70 -13.12 26.65
C THR A 233 -4.33 -13.59 27.16
N ALA A 234 -3.52 -14.28 26.35
CA ALA A 234 -2.16 -14.67 26.73
C ALA A 234 -1.22 -13.46 26.96
N GLY A 235 -1.53 -12.29 26.39
CA GLY A 235 -0.79 -11.05 26.64
C GLY A 235 -0.78 -10.57 28.11
N GLY A 236 -1.68 -11.08 28.95
CA GLY A 236 -1.69 -10.84 30.41
C GLY A 236 -0.76 -11.75 31.22
N LEU A 237 0.01 -12.63 30.59
CA LEU A 237 0.96 -13.50 31.28
C LEU A 237 2.25 -12.74 31.62
N ALA A 238 2.70 -12.82 32.88
CA ALA A 238 3.90 -12.13 33.34
C ALA A 238 5.18 -12.95 33.16
N LEU A 239 6.24 -12.32 32.65
CA LEU A 239 7.58 -12.91 32.60
C LEU A 239 8.42 -12.62 33.85
N ALA A 240 8.10 -11.55 34.58
CA ALA A 240 8.77 -11.16 35.81
C ALA A 240 7.91 -10.21 36.64
N ARG A 241 8.29 -9.99 37.91
CA ARG A 241 7.85 -8.82 38.69
C ARG A 241 8.62 -7.58 38.24
N ASN A 242 7.99 -6.42 38.32
CA ASN A 242 8.61 -5.15 37.98
C ASN A 242 9.54 -4.69 39.13
N ALA A 243 10.85 -4.67 38.87
CA ALA A 243 11.87 -4.28 39.85
C ALA A 243 11.72 -2.84 40.40
N LEU A 244 10.99 -1.96 39.70
CA LEU A 244 10.71 -0.57 40.11
C LEU A 244 9.24 -0.35 40.50
N TRP A 245 8.47 -1.41 40.76
CA TRP A 245 7.16 -1.26 41.35
C TRP A 245 7.25 -0.90 42.84
N ALA A 246 6.56 0.17 43.22
CA ALA A 246 6.24 0.46 44.60
C ALA A 246 4.71 0.42 44.76
N PRO A 247 4.17 -0.21 45.83
CA PRO A 247 2.76 -0.09 46.12
C PRO A 247 2.40 1.39 46.35
N PRO A 248 1.18 1.83 45.97
CA PRO A 248 0.76 3.21 46.19
C PRO A 248 0.69 3.50 47.70
N GLY A 249 1.73 4.14 48.20
CA GLY A 249 1.86 4.46 49.62
C GLY A 249 0.75 5.39 50.08
N PHE A 250 0.14 5.06 51.22
CA PHE A 250 -0.59 6.06 52.00
C PHE A 250 0.34 7.26 52.21
N GLY A 251 -0.15 8.46 51.89
CA GLY A 251 0.54 9.68 52.28
C GLY A 251 0.68 9.76 53.81
N PRO A 252 1.58 10.62 54.33
CA PRO A 252 1.59 10.89 55.77
C PRO A 252 0.18 11.28 56.21
N PRO A 253 -0.30 10.78 57.36
CA PRO A 253 -1.69 11.01 57.78
C PRO A 253 -1.96 12.51 57.84
N PRO A 254 -3.14 12.98 57.39
CA PRO A 254 -3.49 14.38 57.52
C PRO A 254 -3.43 14.79 58.99
N PRO A 255 -3.04 16.04 59.31
CA PRO A 255 -3.14 16.54 60.67
C PRO A 255 -4.60 16.41 61.16
N PRO A 256 -4.83 16.14 62.46
CA PRO A 256 -6.17 15.93 62.97
C PRO A 256 -7.06 17.14 62.65
N TYR A 257 -8.22 16.87 62.07
CA TYR A 257 -9.25 17.88 61.83
C TYR A 257 -9.94 18.22 63.16
N ASP A 258 -9.31 19.09 63.94
CA ASP A 258 -10.01 19.84 64.99
C ASP A 258 -11.06 20.72 64.31
N HIS A 259 -12.33 20.29 64.35
CA HIS A 259 -13.49 21.12 64.68
C HIS A 259 -14.73 20.24 64.88
N GLU A 260 -15.23 20.17 66.12
CA GLU A 260 -16.56 19.61 66.40
C GLU A 260 -17.68 20.43 65.72
N PRO A 261 -18.84 19.79 65.41
CA PRO A 261 -19.82 20.35 64.49
C PRO A 261 -20.67 21.47 65.13
N THR A 262 -20.97 22.51 64.35
CA THR A 262 -22.01 23.49 64.66
C THR A 262 -23.31 23.25 63.86
N PRO A 263 -24.50 23.52 64.42
CA PRO A 263 -25.78 23.06 63.84
C PRO A 263 -26.32 23.98 62.71
N PRO A 264 -27.33 23.56 61.94
CA PRO A 264 -27.85 24.31 60.79
C PRO A 264 -28.57 25.61 61.19
N PRO A 265 -28.60 26.62 60.30
CA PRO A 265 -29.07 27.97 60.62
C PRO A 265 -30.61 28.09 60.68
N ALA A 266 -31.10 28.80 61.69
CA ALA A 266 -32.41 29.44 61.69
C ALA A 266 -32.28 30.91 61.25
N PRO A 267 -33.31 31.52 60.62
CA PRO A 267 -33.18 32.85 60.01
C PRO A 267 -33.45 33.99 61.00
N THR A 268 -32.73 35.11 60.90
CA THR A 268 -33.28 36.43 60.46
C THR A 268 -32.29 37.60 60.55
N PHE A 269 -32.48 38.58 59.65
CA PHE A 269 -32.17 40.02 59.68
C PHE A 269 -30.80 40.59 60.12
N THR A 270 -30.38 41.62 59.36
CA THR A 270 -29.17 42.45 59.52
C THR A 270 -29.35 43.62 60.48
N PHE A 271 -28.28 44.06 61.16
CA PHE A 271 -27.87 45.49 61.21
C PHE A 271 -26.36 45.63 61.57
N THR A 272 -25.85 46.86 61.72
CA THR A 272 -24.44 47.26 61.51
C THR A 272 -23.59 47.56 62.76
N GLY A 273 -22.26 47.37 62.69
CA GLY A 273 -21.24 47.98 63.58
C GLY A 273 -19.94 47.15 63.69
N THR A 274 -18.74 47.53 63.21
CA THR A 274 -17.77 48.61 63.58
C THR A 274 -16.81 48.29 64.74
N GLY A 275 -15.48 48.36 64.49
CA GLY A 275 -14.36 48.29 65.47
C GLY A 275 -13.36 47.16 65.13
N THR A 276 -12.04 47.35 64.89
CA THR A 276 -10.91 47.81 65.75
C THR A 276 -10.67 46.95 66.98
N GLY A 277 -9.47 46.40 67.28
CA GLY A 277 -8.16 46.41 66.60
C GLY A 277 -7.00 46.07 67.57
N THR A 278 -5.75 45.89 67.08
CA THR A 278 -4.48 45.66 67.85
C THR A 278 -4.36 44.36 68.67
N GLY A 279 -3.18 43.80 69.00
CA GLY A 279 -1.81 44.07 68.52
C GLY A 279 -0.68 43.54 69.44
N THR A 280 0.46 43.08 68.87
CA THR A 280 1.77 42.70 69.51
C THR A 280 1.75 41.54 70.53
N GLY A 281 2.84 40.79 70.84
CA GLY A 281 4.28 40.71 70.46
C GLY A 281 4.90 39.52 71.23
N THR A 282 6.18 39.10 71.23
CA THR A 282 7.48 39.34 70.53
C THR A 282 8.47 38.25 71.05
N GLY A 283 9.62 37.88 70.47
CA GLY A 283 10.40 38.37 69.32
C GLY A 283 11.82 37.72 69.26
N THR A 284 12.76 38.33 68.53
CA THR A 284 14.21 38.01 68.36
C THR A 284 14.61 36.67 67.68
N GLY A 285 15.58 36.65 66.74
CA GLY A 285 16.29 37.77 66.10
C GLY A 285 17.34 37.37 65.03
N THR A 286 17.82 38.36 64.25
CA THR A 286 19.01 38.39 63.34
C THR A 286 19.15 37.27 62.27
N GLY A 287 19.33 37.51 60.96
CA GLY A 287 19.88 38.66 60.22
C GLY A 287 21.34 38.37 59.79
N THR A 288 21.81 38.55 58.55
CA THR A 288 21.28 39.23 57.34
C THR A 288 21.90 38.67 56.02
N PRO A 289 21.33 38.92 54.82
CA PRO A 289 21.79 38.44 53.49
C PRO A 289 22.38 39.60 52.62
N PRO A 290 22.39 39.59 51.26
CA PRO A 290 22.64 38.58 50.19
C PRO A 290 23.79 39.02 49.21
N TYR A 291 24.06 38.29 48.09
CA TYR A 291 24.17 38.81 46.69
C TYR A 291 24.65 37.74 45.65
N GLU A 292 24.19 37.84 44.40
CA GLU A 292 24.66 37.14 43.16
C GLU A 292 25.14 38.22 42.16
N PRO A 293 26.11 38.04 41.21
CA PRO A 293 26.01 37.07 40.09
C PRO A 293 27.34 36.65 39.36
N GLY A 294 27.25 35.95 38.21
CA GLY A 294 28.20 36.13 37.07
C GLY A 294 28.93 34.87 36.50
N PRO A 295 29.17 34.76 35.16
CA PRO A 295 29.84 33.60 34.55
C PRO A 295 31.08 33.87 33.62
N ARG A 296 31.83 32.78 33.32
CA ARG A 296 32.78 32.50 32.18
C ARG A 296 34.29 32.88 32.22
N SER A 297 35.13 31.82 32.07
CA SER A 297 36.21 31.60 31.04
C SER A 297 37.73 31.68 31.36
N SER A 298 38.50 30.89 30.56
CA SER A 298 39.94 30.95 30.15
C SER A 298 41.04 30.01 30.76
N ASP A 299 41.64 29.22 29.85
CA ASP A 299 43.02 28.72 29.62
C ASP A 299 44.04 28.31 30.71
N ARG A 300 44.59 27.07 30.60
CA ARG A 300 46.00 26.76 30.16
C ARG A 300 46.40 25.25 30.19
N ALA A 301 47.54 24.90 29.57
CA ALA A 301 48.21 23.57 29.53
C ALA A 301 49.72 23.69 29.94
N PRO A 302 50.50 22.61 30.19
CA PRO A 302 51.10 21.72 29.15
C PRO A 302 51.33 20.21 29.55
N GLY A 303 52.00 19.41 28.70
CA GLY A 303 52.32 17.95 28.85
C GLY A 303 53.69 17.60 29.50
N PRO A 304 54.40 16.47 29.19
CA PRO A 304 54.42 15.66 27.95
C PRO A 304 54.36 14.10 28.14
N ALA A 305 55.00 13.29 27.25
CA ALA A 305 54.55 11.92 26.86
C ALA A 305 55.59 10.77 26.82
N ALA A 306 55.09 9.54 26.62
CA ALA A 306 55.74 8.27 26.21
C ALA A 306 54.64 7.21 25.88
N ALA A 307 54.80 6.08 25.15
CA ALA A 307 55.74 5.59 24.13
C ALA A 307 55.12 4.32 23.43
N SER A 308 55.81 3.63 22.48
CA SER A 308 55.36 2.37 21.84
C SER A 308 56.56 1.53 21.32
N PRO A 309 56.51 0.18 21.32
CA PRO A 309 56.29 -0.64 20.08
C PRO A 309 55.67 -2.05 20.39
N PRO A 310 55.69 -3.09 19.52
CA PRO A 310 55.97 -3.20 18.07
C PRO A 310 54.81 -3.79 17.22
N GLY A 311 55.01 -3.94 15.91
CA GLY A 311 54.01 -4.47 14.95
C GLY A 311 54.25 -5.90 14.45
N VAL A 312 53.26 -6.43 13.72
CA VAL A 312 53.15 -7.81 13.14
C VAL A 312 52.66 -7.66 11.68
N PRO A 313 53.07 -8.52 10.71
CA PRO A 313 53.23 -8.09 9.32
C PRO A 313 51.96 -8.13 8.43
N PRO A 314 51.97 -7.44 7.27
CA PRO A 314 50.89 -7.51 6.29
C PRO A 314 50.79 -8.88 5.61
N MET A 315 49.56 -9.33 5.39
CA MET A 315 49.19 -10.56 4.66
C MET A 315 48.18 -10.21 3.55
N PRO A 316 48.08 -11.03 2.49
CA PRO A 316 48.35 -10.51 1.15
C PRO A 316 47.14 -9.97 0.38
N THR A 317 47.41 -9.05 -0.55
CA THR A 317 46.48 -8.63 -1.58
C THR A 317 46.16 -9.78 -2.54
N TRP A 318 44.98 -10.38 -2.42
CA TRP A 318 44.48 -11.33 -3.41
C TRP A 318 43.93 -10.57 -4.63
N SER A 319 44.69 -10.57 -5.73
CA SER A 319 44.11 -10.31 -7.04
C SER A 319 43.10 -11.40 -7.37
N PRO A 320 41.93 -11.09 -7.96
CA PRO A 320 40.97 -12.13 -8.34
C PRO A 320 41.58 -13.01 -9.42
N MET A 321 41.70 -14.32 -9.14
CA MET A 321 42.01 -15.29 -10.19
C MET A 321 40.88 -15.29 -11.22
N ALA A 322 41.22 -15.04 -12.48
CA ALA A 322 40.29 -15.20 -13.57
C ALA A 322 39.91 -16.68 -13.71
N LEU A 323 38.64 -17.02 -13.45
CA LEU A 323 38.11 -18.32 -13.82
C LEU A 323 38.11 -18.43 -15.35
N PRO A 324 38.53 -19.57 -15.93
CA PRO A 324 38.67 -19.72 -17.37
C PRO A 324 37.31 -19.62 -18.06
N SER A 325 37.28 -18.93 -19.21
CA SER A 325 36.06 -18.83 -20.03
C SER A 325 35.59 -20.23 -20.46
N PRO A 326 34.26 -20.50 -20.46
CA PRO A 326 33.74 -21.75 -20.99
C PRO A 326 34.08 -21.85 -22.48
N ALA A 327 34.64 -23.00 -22.89
CA ALA A 327 35.04 -23.22 -24.28
C ALA A 327 33.81 -23.22 -25.22
N PRO A 328 33.93 -22.68 -26.44
CA PRO A 328 32.81 -22.60 -27.37
C PRO A 328 32.37 -23.99 -27.85
N VAL A 329 31.06 -24.25 -27.79
CA VAL A 329 30.46 -25.44 -28.39
C VAL A 329 30.53 -25.32 -29.92
N PRO A 330 30.90 -26.38 -30.68
CA PRO A 330 31.15 -26.25 -32.12
C PRO A 330 29.90 -25.89 -32.92
N SER A 331 30.03 -24.90 -33.81
CA SER A 331 29.01 -24.58 -34.80
C SER A 331 28.91 -25.69 -35.86
N PRO A 332 27.71 -26.17 -36.23
CA PRO A 332 27.52 -26.92 -37.46
C PRO A 332 27.92 -26.08 -38.67
N GLY A 333 28.90 -26.54 -39.44
CA GLY A 333 29.38 -25.84 -40.64
C GLY A 333 28.31 -25.76 -41.73
N GLY A 334 28.15 -24.59 -42.35
CA GLY A 334 27.09 -24.34 -43.32
C GLY A 334 27.36 -24.86 -44.73
N ALA A 335 26.28 -25.14 -45.47
CA ALA A 335 26.30 -25.28 -46.93
C ALA A 335 25.80 -23.98 -47.60
N SER A 336 26.43 -23.60 -48.71
CA SER A 336 26.18 -22.30 -49.39
C SER A 336 25.05 -22.37 -50.46
N PRO A 337 24.53 -21.24 -50.95
CA PRO A 337 23.15 -21.15 -51.46
C PRO A 337 22.90 -21.64 -52.90
N GLY A 338 21.82 -22.40 -53.08
CA GLY A 338 21.38 -23.01 -54.35
C GLY A 338 20.20 -22.32 -55.05
N ARG A 339 20.47 -21.20 -55.73
CA ARG A 339 19.82 -20.71 -56.99
C ARG A 339 18.35 -21.09 -57.35
N ARG A 340 17.59 -20.05 -57.74
CA ARG A 340 16.40 -20.02 -58.66
C ARG A 340 15.07 -20.52 -58.08
N ARG A 341 13.90 -20.02 -58.51
CA ARG A 341 13.55 -18.81 -59.29
C ARG A 341 12.09 -18.44 -58.99
N ALA A 342 11.76 -17.15 -58.98
CA ALA A 342 10.36 -16.71 -59.10
C ALA A 342 9.90 -16.76 -60.57
N VAL A 343 8.63 -17.10 -60.78
CA VAL A 343 7.81 -16.76 -61.95
C VAL A 343 6.42 -16.41 -61.41
N ALA A 344 5.80 -15.36 -61.93
CA ALA A 344 4.51 -14.85 -61.45
C ALA A 344 3.57 -14.56 -62.63
N TYR A 345 2.26 -14.69 -62.37
CA TYR A 345 1.14 -14.01 -63.01
C TYR A 345 -0.04 -14.06 -62.02
N GLY A 346 -0.98 -13.11 -61.93
CA GLY A 346 -1.07 -11.81 -62.58
C GLY A 346 -2.51 -11.28 -62.62
N LEU A 347 -2.63 -9.95 -62.64
CA LEU A 347 -3.79 -9.04 -62.90
C LEU A 347 -4.40 -8.42 -61.61
N ALA A 348 -4.28 -7.10 -61.34
CA ALA A 348 -4.69 -5.87 -62.05
C ALA A 348 -6.12 -5.38 -61.65
N GLY A 349 -6.38 -4.10 -61.37
CA GLY A 349 -5.46 -2.94 -61.26
C GLY A 349 -6.12 -1.60 -60.86
N ALA A 350 -5.27 -0.56 -60.73
CA ALA A 350 -5.46 0.90 -61.00
C ALA A 350 -6.59 1.72 -60.26
N LEU A 351 -6.30 2.79 -59.50
CA LEU A 351 -5.86 4.18 -59.85
C LEU A 351 -6.97 5.03 -60.54
N VAL A 352 -7.36 6.24 -60.08
CA VAL A 352 -6.72 7.60 -60.16
C VAL A 352 -7.60 8.58 -59.32
N VAL A 353 -7.17 9.38 -58.32
CA VAL A 353 -6.45 10.71 -58.26
C VAL A 353 -7.13 11.93 -58.94
N ALA A 354 -7.59 12.95 -58.18
CA ALA A 354 -7.63 14.40 -58.56
C ALA A 354 -8.11 15.37 -57.44
N LEU A 355 -7.85 16.68 -57.61
CA LEU A 355 -7.98 17.82 -56.65
C LEU A 355 -9.14 18.80 -56.98
N VAL A 356 -9.18 19.95 -56.25
CA VAL A 356 -9.86 21.26 -56.54
C VAL A 356 -11.29 21.43 -55.97
N ALA A 357 -11.78 22.64 -55.62
CA ALA A 357 -11.36 23.67 -54.63
C ALA A 357 -12.37 24.87 -54.62
N ALA A 358 -12.57 25.52 -53.46
CA ALA A 358 -13.15 26.86 -53.22
C ALA A 358 -14.61 27.20 -53.66
N GLY A 359 -15.32 28.01 -52.85
CA GLY A 359 -16.60 28.66 -53.23
C GLY A 359 -17.53 29.06 -52.07
N ILE A 360 -17.81 30.36 -51.91
CA ILE A 360 -18.75 30.99 -50.93
C ILE A 360 -19.62 32.00 -51.74
N PRO A 361 -20.97 32.05 -51.62
CA PRO A 361 -21.59 33.16 -50.83
C PRO A 361 -23.03 32.99 -50.26
N LEU A 362 -23.22 33.54 -49.04
CA LEU A 362 -24.28 34.43 -48.50
C LEU A 362 -25.82 34.25 -48.76
N ALA A 363 -26.57 34.59 -47.68
CA ALA A 363 -27.85 35.37 -47.63
C ALA A 363 -29.17 34.70 -48.09
N MET A 364 -30.39 35.09 -47.62
CA MET A 364 -30.84 35.86 -46.43
C MET A 364 -32.36 35.68 -46.17
N SER A 365 -32.80 35.97 -44.93
CA SER A 365 -34.09 36.62 -44.57
C SER A 365 -35.45 35.86 -44.47
N TRP A 366 -36.01 35.89 -43.24
CA TRP A 366 -37.42 36.10 -42.80
C TRP A 366 -38.63 35.61 -43.63
N MET A 367 -39.53 34.83 -42.99
CA MET A 367 -40.86 35.33 -42.57
C MET A 367 -41.54 34.45 -41.48
N LYS A 368 -42.84 34.68 -41.18
CA LYS A 368 -43.46 34.56 -39.83
C LYS A 368 -44.68 33.62 -39.73
N ASP A 369 -44.94 33.17 -38.50
CA ASP A 369 -46.22 32.74 -37.89
C ASP A 369 -47.25 31.87 -38.66
N SER A 370 -47.49 30.63 -38.19
CA SER A 370 -48.71 30.30 -37.40
C SER A 370 -48.88 28.80 -37.05
N ALA A 371 -49.27 28.57 -35.80
CA ALA A 371 -49.53 27.32 -35.08
C ALA A 371 -50.36 26.21 -35.78
N LYS A 372 -49.97 24.93 -35.56
CA LYS A 372 -50.65 24.00 -34.61
C LYS A 372 -49.94 22.64 -34.44
N ASP A 373 -50.47 21.85 -33.50
CA ASP A 373 -50.05 20.50 -33.07
C ASP A 373 -50.03 19.47 -34.23
N ASN A 374 -49.39 18.30 -34.15
CA ASN A 374 -49.05 17.49 -32.96
C ASN A 374 -47.82 16.57 -33.17
N SER A 375 -47.39 15.93 -32.08
CA SER A 375 -46.33 14.94 -31.87
C SER A 375 -45.82 14.06 -33.04
N GLY A 376 -44.48 13.91 -33.10
CA GLY A 376 -43.81 12.65 -33.50
C GLY A 376 -42.64 12.76 -34.48
N GLN A 377 -41.40 12.87 -33.99
CA GLN A 377 -40.19 12.75 -34.83
C GLN A 377 -38.93 12.28 -34.08
N HIS A 378 -38.26 11.27 -34.66
CA HIS A 378 -36.79 11.21 -34.77
C HIS A 378 -36.33 12.19 -35.88
N PRO A 379 -35.03 12.46 -36.06
CA PRO A 379 -33.95 12.73 -35.09
C PRO A 379 -33.17 14.01 -35.49
N SER A 380 -32.17 14.44 -34.70
CA SER A 380 -30.99 15.16 -35.25
C SER A 380 -29.92 15.45 -34.20
N GLU A 381 -28.66 15.52 -34.63
CA GLU A 381 -27.56 16.11 -33.87
C GLU A 381 -27.79 17.62 -33.68
N SER A 382 -27.41 18.17 -32.52
CA SER A 382 -27.25 19.63 -32.37
C SER A 382 -25.97 19.98 -31.61
N LYS A 383 -25.18 20.89 -32.17
CA LYS A 383 -23.95 21.39 -31.56
C LYS A 383 -24.29 22.39 -30.44
N SER A 384 -24.52 21.89 -29.23
CA SER A 384 -24.77 22.74 -28.06
C SER A 384 -23.47 23.34 -27.54
N SER A 385 -23.07 24.51 -28.07
CA SER A 385 -22.05 25.37 -27.47
C SER A 385 -22.63 26.21 -26.31
N GLY A 386 -23.37 25.56 -25.42
CA GLY A 386 -23.95 26.17 -24.22
C GLY A 386 -23.04 25.98 -23.01
N LYS A 387 -22.88 27.02 -22.18
CA LYS A 387 -22.29 26.85 -20.85
C LYS A 387 -23.17 25.87 -20.03
N PRO A 388 -22.59 24.96 -19.22
CA PRO A 388 -23.37 24.11 -18.33
C PRO A 388 -24.32 24.94 -17.47
N LYS A 389 -25.59 24.56 -17.41
CA LYS A 389 -26.52 25.10 -16.39
C LYS A 389 -26.09 24.52 -15.04
N PRO A 390 -25.98 25.32 -13.97
CA PRO A 390 -25.68 24.79 -12.64
C PRO A 390 -26.74 23.75 -12.23
N GLY A 391 -26.27 22.56 -11.85
CA GLY A 391 -27.09 21.61 -11.08
C GLY A 391 -27.35 22.12 -9.65
N PRO A 392 -28.15 21.41 -8.85
CA PRO A 392 -28.32 21.75 -7.43
C PRO A 392 -26.96 21.70 -6.72
N THR A 393 -26.57 22.81 -6.09
CA THR A 393 -25.28 22.97 -5.41
C THR A 393 -25.23 22.32 -4.02
N SER A 394 -26.17 21.42 -3.72
CA SER A 394 -26.35 20.76 -2.43
C SER A 394 -27.15 19.47 -2.62
N GLY A 395 -27.05 18.54 -1.67
CA GLY A 395 -27.76 17.26 -1.70
C GLY A 395 -26.87 16.08 -2.09
N TYR A 396 -27.44 14.88 -2.00
CA TYR A 396 -26.78 13.63 -2.42
C TYR A 396 -26.35 13.67 -3.90
N ASP A 397 -25.15 13.18 -4.22
CA ASP A 397 -24.56 13.19 -5.57
C ASP A 397 -24.44 14.60 -6.20
N ALA A 398 -24.36 15.69 -5.42
CA ALA A 398 -24.23 17.04 -5.99
C ALA A 398 -22.88 17.26 -6.70
N ALA A 399 -21.81 16.58 -6.28
CA ALA A 399 -20.46 16.72 -6.83
C ALA A 399 -20.16 15.79 -8.02
N THR A 400 -21.09 14.87 -8.37
CA THR A 400 -20.92 13.88 -9.45
C THR A 400 -21.63 14.25 -10.76
N LYS A 401 -22.49 15.27 -10.75
CA LYS A 401 -23.42 15.61 -11.85
C LYS A 401 -22.88 16.70 -12.79
N ASP A 402 -21.63 16.55 -13.25
CA ASP A 402 -20.92 17.52 -14.10
C ASP A 402 -20.92 18.97 -13.57
N ALA A 403 -21.05 19.13 -12.25
CA ALA A 403 -21.29 20.40 -11.57
C ALA A 403 -20.28 20.65 -10.46
N VAL A 404 -20.10 21.92 -10.10
CA VAL A 404 -19.19 22.36 -9.04
C VAL A 404 -20.01 22.79 -7.82
N VAL A 405 -19.93 22.03 -6.74
CA VAL A 405 -20.55 22.35 -5.45
C VAL A 405 -19.79 23.50 -4.78
N ASN A 406 -20.53 24.45 -4.22
CA ASN A 406 -19.99 25.61 -3.49
C ASN A 406 -18.88 26.35 -4.25
N ALA A 407 -19.12 26.76 -5.49
CA ALA A 407 -18.10 27.46 -6.30
C ALA A 407 -17.63 28.77 -5.63
N SER A 408 -16.30 28.93 -5.47
CA SER A 408 -15.68 30.06 -4.78
C SER A 408 -14.29 30.38 -5.32
N THR A 409 -13.98 31.67 -5.45
CA THR A 409 -12.62 32.17 -5.74
C THR A 409 -11.94 32.79 -4.51
N LYS A 410 -12.56 32.71 -3.32
CA LYS A 410 -11.98 33.25 -2.08
C LYS A 410 -10.78 32.41 -1.64
N PRO A 411 -9.56 32.99 -1.52
CA PRO A 411 -8.47 32.34 -0.84
C PRO A 411 -8.64 32.44 0.68
N GLY A 412 -7.96 31.56 1.43
CA GLY A 412 -7.83 31.67 2.87
C GLY A 412 -7.96 30.35 3.62
N GLY A 413 -7.50 30.35 4.88
CA GLY A 413 -7.81 29.32 5.86
C GLY A 413 -7.06 28.00 5.70
N THR A 414 -7.47 26.99 6.46
CA THR A 414 -6.83 25.66 6.45
C THR A 414 -7.79 24.62 5.87
N LEU A 415 -7.32 23.85 4.88
CA LEU A 415 -7.99 22.65 4.38
C LEU A 415 -7.48 21.42 5.16
N LYS A 416 -8.40 20.64 5.74
CA LYS A 416 -8.09 19.61 6.72
C LYS A 416 -8.48 18.22 6.20
N PHE A 417 -7.49 17.45 5.80
CA PHE A 417 -7.62 16.03 5.53
C PHE A 417 -7.45 15.23 6.84
N ILE A 418 -8.14 14.10 6.92
CA ILE A 418 -7.75 12.96 7.75
C ILE A 418 -7.43 11.78 6.83
N SER A 419 -6.74 10.77 7.33
CA SER A 419 -6.52 9.51 6.62
C SER A 419 -6.46 8.37 7.62
N ARG A 420 -6.87 7.17 7.18
CA ARG A 420 -6.69 5.96 8.00
C ARG A 420 -5.22 5.56 8.08
N ASN A 421 -4.51 5.70 6.96
CA ASN A 421 -3.12 5.29 6.80
C ASN A 421 -2.23 6.52 6.56
N GLU A 422 -0.95 6.43 6.92
CA GLU A 422 0.07 7.31 6.36
C GLU A 422 0.29 6.98 4.86
N ALA A 423 0.81 7.93 4.08
CA ALA A 423 1.13 7.67 2.68
C ALA A 423 2.20 6.58 2.54
N ASP A 424 2.07 5.77 1.49
CA ASP A 424 3.10 4.83 1.04
C ASP A 424 4.45 5.53 0.77
N SER A 425 4.38 6.73 0.18
CA SER A 425 5.51 7.65 0.05
C SER A 425 5.03 9.06 -0.26
N TRP A 426 5.69 10.10 0.25
CA TRP A 426 5.54 11.45 -0.31
C TRP A 426 6.50 11.74 -1.47
N ASP A 427 7.45 10.83 -1.75
CA ASP A 427 8.30 10.93 -2.94
C ASP A 427 7.46 10.61 -4.19
N PRO A 428 7.30 11.55 -5.14
CA PRO A 428 6.39 11.39 -6.27
C PRO A 428 6.83 10.29 -7.26
N GLN A 429 8.09 9.83 -7.23
CA GLN A 429 8.54 8.66 -7.98
C GLN A 429 8.26 7.31 -7.28
N ARG A 430 7.75 7.31 -6.03
CA ARG A 430 7.62 6.11 -5.20
C ARG A 430 6.21 5.77 -4.73
N THR A 431 5.27 6.71 -4.80
CA THR A 431 3.87 6.45 -4.41
C THR A 431 3.11 5.71 -5.51
N TYR A 432 2.23 4.79 -5.12
CA TYR A 432 1.21 4.15 -5.95
C TYR A 432 -0.23 4.44 -5.46
N SER A 433 -0.42 4.96 -4.23
CA SER A 433 -1.75 5.35 -3.74
C SER A 433 -2.37 6.50 -4.56
N GLY A 434 -3.51 6.25 -5.22
CA GLY A 434 -4.22 7.26 -6.02
C GLY A 434 -4.71 8.48 -5.24
N GLY A 435 -4.97 8.35 -3.93
CA GLY A 435 -5.23 9.48 -3.03
C GLY A 435 -3.99 10.37 -2.85
N VAL A 436 -2.84 9.74 -2.66
CA VAL A 436 -1.53 10.42 -2.56
C VAL A 436 -1.11 11.01 -3.91
N TRP A 437 -1.41 10.37 -5.05
CA TRP A 437 -1.18 10.95 -6.37
C TRP A 437 -1.94 12.26 -6.56
N ASN A 438 -3.23 12.29 -6.24
CA ASN A 438 -4.06 13.50 -6.32
C ASN A 438 -3.58 14.57 -5.33
N PHE A 439 -3.20 14.19 -4.11
CA PHE A 439 -2.62 15.10 -3.11
C PHE A 439 -1.23 15.64 -3.49
N SER A 440 -0.40 14.84 -4.18
CA SER A 440 0.96 15.22 -4.58
C SER A 440 0.98 16.49 -5.43
N ARG A 441 -0.11 16.73 -6.18
CA ARG A 441 -0.30 17.91 -7.02
C ARG A 441 -0.25 19.23 -6.22
N TYR A 442 -0.34 19.23 -4.90
CA TYR A 442 -0.08 20.44 -4.09
C TYR A 442 1.39 20.88 -4.08
N TYR A 443 2.35 19.96 -4.16
CA TYR A 443 3.80 20.23 -4.10
C TYR A 443 4.59 19.76 -5.34
N ALA A 444 4.00 18.90 -6.18
CA ALA A 444 4.60 18.37 -7.39
C ALA A 444 3.84 18.82 -8.65
N ARG A 445 4.60 19.33 -9.64
CA ARG A 445 4.10 19.66 -10.98
C ARG A 445 4.57 18.64 -12.02
N GLN A 446 3.94 18.61 -13.18
CA GLN A 446 4.23 17.68 -14.28
C GLN A 446 4.38 18.45 -15.61
N LEU A 447 4.88 17.84 -16.69
CA LEU A 447 4.90 18.49 -18.01
C LEU A 447 3.47 18.79 -18.50
N VAL A 448 2.62 17.77 -18.41
CA VAL A 448 1.18 17.79 -18.68
C VAL A 448 0.45 17.21 -17.47
N THR A 449 -0.82 17.54 -17.29
CA THR A 449 -1.66 16.95 -16.24
C THR A 449 -3.12 16.95 -16.68
N TYR A 450 -4.03 16.42 -15.86
CA TYR A 450 -5.46 16.40 -16.16
C TYR A 450 -6.14 17.73 -15.86
N ALA A 451 -7.13 18.09 -16.68
CA ALA A 451 -7.82 19.37 -16.58
C ALA A 451 -8.63 19.48 -15.26
N PRO A 452 -8.56 20.62 -14.54
CA PRO A 452 -9.38 20.87 -13.36
C PRO A 452 -10.82 21.22 -13.80
N LYS A 453 -11.59 20.21 -14.17
CA LYS A 453 -12.97 20.29 -14.67
C LYS A 453 -13.80 19.11 -14.16
N PRO A 454 -15.10 19.30 -13.87
CA PRO A 454 -16.02 18.20 -13.57
C PRO A 454 -16.31 17.35 -14.81
N GLY A 455 -16.70 16.09 -14.57
CA GLY A 455 -17.16 15.17 -15.61
C GLY A 455 -16.07 14.73 -16.59
N GLU A 456 -16.50 14.33 -17.80
CA GLU A 456 -15.62 13.95 -18.91
C GLU A 456 -14.61 15.05 -19.29
N GLY A 457 -14.91 16.32 -18.99
CA GLY A 457 -13.97 17.42 -19.18
C GLY A 457 -12.68 17.26 -18.36
N GLY A 458 -12.72 16.53 -17.24
CA GLY A 458 -11.54 16.24 -16.42
C GLY A 458 -10.59 15.22 -17.04
N ASN A 459 -11.07 14.38 -17.98
CA ASN A 459 -10.23 13.38 -18.66
C ASN A 459 -9.27 14.01 -19.71
N GLU A 460 -9.41 15.31 -20.00
CA GLU A 460 -8.56 16.05 -20.95
C GLU A 460 -7.14 16.31 -20.38
N LEU A 461 -6.12 15.86 -21.10
CA LEU A 461 -4.71 16.22 -20.83
C LEU A 461 -4.41 17.66 -21.27
N VAL A 462 -3.92 18.47 -20.34
CA VAL A 462 -3.58 19.89 -20.52
C VAL A 462 -2.15 20.22 -20.05
N PRO A 463 -1.52 21.32 -20.51
CA PRO A 463 -0.10 21.58 -20.26
C PRO A 463 0.13 22.29 -18.91
N ASP A 464 0.93 21.69 -18.03
CA ASP A 464 1.24 22.22 -16.69
C ASP A 464 2.58 22.98 -16.68
N LEU A 465 3.72 22.30 -16.54
CA LEU A 465 5.05 22.91 -16.69
C LEU A 465 5.39 23.21 -18.15
N ALA A 466 4.79 22.51 -19.12
CA ALA A 466 4.96 22.80 -20.54
C ALA A 466 4.04 23.95 -21.00
N GLU A 467 4.47 24.73 -22.01
CA GLU A 467 3.65 25.80 -22.60
C GLU A 467 2.43 25.26 -23.36
N LYS A 468 2.64 24.15 -24.08
CA LYS A 468 1.69 23.41 -24.92
C LYS A 468 1.81 21.90 -24.67
N LYS A 469 0.84 21.11 -25.16
CA LYS A 469 0.99 19.64 -25.27
C LYS A 469 2.15 19.29 -26.20
N ALA A 470 2.60 18.03 -26.20
CA ALA A 470 3.72 17.61 -27.03
C ALA A 470 3.56 17.99 -28.50
N GLU A 471 4.66 18.43 -29.12
CA GLU A 471 4.81 18.33 -30.56
C GLU A 471 5.27 16.90 -30.87
N VAL A 472 4.35 16.10 -31.43
CA VAL A 472 4.54 14.67 -31.66
C VAL A 472 4.99 14.41 -33.09
N THR A 473 6.19 13.84 -33.26
CA THR A 473 6.78 13.53 -34.57
C THR A 473 7.15 12.05 -34.69
N ASP A 474 7.70 11.67 -35.85
CA ASP A 474 8.28 10.35 -36.13
C ASP A 474 7.30 9.17 -35.95
N GLY A 475 6.01 9.45 -36.18
CA GLY A 475 4.93 8.46 -36.09
C GLY A 475 4.56 8.09 -34.66
N GLY A 476 4.55 9.05 -33.72
CA GLY A 476 4.23 8.81 -32.32
C GLY A 476 5.44 8.35 -31.49
N LYS A 477 6.67 8.64 -31.95
CA LYS A 477 7.92 8.20 -31.30
C LYS A 477 8.72 9.34 -30.67
N THR A 478 8.50 10.57 -31.09
CA THR A 478 9.23 11.74 -30.57
C THR A 478 8.23 12.73 -29.98
N TYR A 479 8.36 13.05 -28.70
CA TYR A 479 7.51 14.03 -27.99
C TYR A 479 8.38 15.21 -27.57
N THR A 480 8.20 16.38 -28.19
CA THR A 480 8.93 17.60 -27.85
C THR A 480 8.06 18.53 -27.00
N TYR A 481 8.59 18.96 -25.85
CA TYR A 481 7.96 19.98 -25.00
C TYR A 481 8.88 21.19 -24.80
N THR A 482 8.27 22.38 -24.71
CA THR A 482 8.93 23.60 -24.24
C THR A 482 8.36 23.99 -22.88
N LEU A 483 9.21 24.11 -21.87
CA LEU A 483 8.86 24.47 -20.49
C LEU A 483 8.45 25.95 -20.40
N ARG A 484 7.43 26.28 -19.61
CA ARG A 484 6.96 27.66 -19.36
C ARG A 484 8.07 28.54 -18.78
N LYS A 485 7.96 29.86 -18.99
CA LYS A 485 8.81 30.84 -18.27
C LYS A 485 8.28 31.06 -16.86
N GLY A 486 9.18 31.35 -15.92
CA GLY A 486 8.82 31.72 -14.55
C GLY A 486 8.23 30.58 -13.71
N ILE A 487 8.54 29.33 -14.07
CA ILE A 487 8.36 28.15 -13.22
C ILE A 487 9.54 28.02 -12.25
N THR A 488 9.27 27.73 -10.99
CA THR A 488 10.22 27.89 -9.89
C THR A 488 10.06 26.83 -8.82
N TRP A 489 11.19 26.44 -8.23
CA TRP A 489 11.25 25.67 -7.00
C TRP A 489 10.94 26.52 -5.75
N GLU A 490 10.72 25.89 -4.60
CA GLU A 490 10.54 26.55 -3.28
C GLU A 490 11.73 27.44 -2.83
N ASP A 491 12.94 27.24 -3.37
CA ASP A 491 14.07 28.17 -3.15
C ASP A 491 14.06 29.38 -4.12
N GLY A 492 13.19 29.38 -5.13
CA GLY A 492 13.07 30.41 -6.16
C GLY A 492 14.01 30.25 -7.35
N SER A 493 14.81 29.17 -7.39
CA SER A 493 15.53 28.79 -8.61
C SER A 493 14.57 28.30 -9.71
N PRO A 494 14.92 28.44 -11.00
CA PRO A 494 14.10 27.95 -12.09
C PRO A 494 14.03 26.42 -12.09
N ILE A 495 12.92 25.87 -12.57
CA ILE A 495 12.80 24.44 -12.92
C ILE A 495 13.26 24.28 -14.37
N THR A 496 14.16 23.32 -14.65
CA THR A 496 14.79 23.15 -15.97
C THR A 496 14.50 21.77 -16.60
N PRO A 497 14.83 21.54 -17.88
CA PRO A 497 14.75 20.21 -18.52
C PRO A 497 15.56 19.14 -17.80
N GLU A 498 16.69 19.50 -17.20
CA GLU A 498 17.56 18.62 -16.41
C GLU A 498 16.81 18.07 -15.18
N ASP A 499 16.06 18.92 -14.46
CA ASP A 499 15.28 18.50 -13.29
C ASP A 499 14.20 17.46 -13.64
N ILE A 500 13.53 17.64 -14.79
CA ILE A 500 12.49 16.73 -15.29
C ILE A 500 13.11 15.42 -15.75
N LYS A 501 14.23 15.49 -16.49
CA LYS A 501 14.98 14.30 -16.90
C LYS A 501 15.48 13.52 -15.69
N TYR A 502 16.08 14.17 -14.70
CA TYR A 502 16.55 13.56 -13.47
C TYR A 502 15.40 12.91 -12.67
N GLY A 503 14.28 13.62 -12.51
CA GLY A 503 13.07 13.11 -11.85
C GLY A 503 12.54 11.82 -12.50
N ILE A 504 12.48 11.75 -13.83
CA ILE A 504 12.08 10.53 -14.54
C ILE A 504 13.16 9.44 -14.42
N GLU A 505 14.44 9.78 -14.54
CA GLU A 505 15.53 8.81 -14.44
C GLU A 505 15.62 8.12 -13.07
N ARG A 506 15.22 8.80 -11.98
CA ARG A 506 15.12 8.21 -10.63
C ARG A 506 14.31 6.91 -10.61
N ILE A 507 13.30 6.76 -11.48
CA ILE A 507 12.45 5.56 -11.55
C ILE A 507 13.28 4.28 -11.78
N TRP A 508 14.45 4.35 -12.44
CA TRP A 508 15.34 3.17 -12.66
C TRP A 508 16.12 2.73 -11.40
N ALA A 509 16.15 3.53 -10.33
CA ALA A 509 16.85 3.20 -9.08
C ALA A 509 15.98 2.39 -8.09
N GLN A 510 15.29 1.35 -8.59
CA GLN A 510 14.33 0.54 -7.83
C GLN A 510 14.94 -0.20 -6.62
N ASP A 511 16.26 -0.34 -6.53
CA ASP A 511 16.93 -0.91 -5.36
C ASP A 511 17.20 0.10 -4.23
N GLU A 512 17.00 1.40 -4.47
CA GLU A 512 17.13 2.46 -3.45
C GLU A 512 15.84 3.26 -3.23
N ILE A 513 15.00 3.38 -4.26
CA ILE A 513 13.70 4.06 -4.21
C ILE A 513 12.58 3.23 -4.87
N PRO A 514 12.31 1.99 -4.39
CA PRO A 514 11.18 1.20 -4.85
C PRO A 514 9.84 1.86 -4.49
N GLY A 515 8.80 1.47 -5.23
CA GLY A 515 7.38 1.63 -4.86
C GLY A 515 6.46 2.14 -5.97
N GLY A 516 6.95 3.03 -6.84
CA GLY A 516 6.12 3.76 -7.81
C GLY A 516 5.99 3.10 -9.19
N PRO A 517 5.17 3.70 -10.08
CA PRO A 517 4.94 3.22 -11.45
C PRO A 517 6.20 3.05 -12.29
N THR A 518 6.23 1.99 -13.10
CA THR A 518 7.35 1.64 -13.99
C THR A 518 7.05 1.83 -15.48
N PHE A 519 5.86 2.32 -15.86
CA PHE A 519 5.45 2.50 -17.26
C PHE A 519 6.41 3.35 -18.11
N LEU A 520 7.00 4.39 -17.51
CA LEU A 520 8.02 5.21 -18.19
C LEU A 520 9.31 4.44 -18.47
N GLN A 521 9.64 3.40 -17.69
CA GLN A 521 10.74 2.48 -18.02
C GLN A 521 10.38 1.64 -19.26
N GLU A 522 9.20 1.01 -19.26
CA GLU A 522 8.74 0.17 -20.35
C GLU A 522 8.57 0.96 -21.66
N ALA A 523 8.21 2.25 -21.59
CA ALA A 523 8.08 3.14 -22.73
C ALA A 523 9.41 3.73 -23.26
N LEU A 524 10.41 3.98 -22.41
CA LEU A 524 11.66 4.68 -22.79
C LEU A 524 12.88 3.74 -22.90
N ASP A 525 12.93 2.68 -22.11
CA ASP A 525 14.02 1.68 -22.06
C ASP A 525 13.45 0.27 -21.80
N PRO A 526 12.68 -0.32 -22.73
CA PRO A 526 12.10 -1.66 -22.59
C PRO A 526 13.14 -2.79 -22.46
N GLY A 527 14.44 -2.50 -22.67
CA GLY A 527 15.53 -3.43 -22.37
C GLY A 527 16.09 -3.31 -20.94
N LEU A 528 15.57 -2.36 -20.14
CA LEU A 528 16.06 -1.97 -18.81
C LEU A 528 17.59 -1.86 -18.78
N THR A 529 18.16 -1.23 -19.80
CA THR A 529 19.60 -1.09 -20.01
C THR A 529 20.20 -0.02 -19.09
N TYR A 530 19.46 1.05 -18.81
CA TYR A 530 19.83 2.07 -17.83
C TYR A 530 19.69 1.55 -16.40
N LYS A 531 20.41 2.17 -15.44
CA LYS A 531 20.52 1.70 -14.04
C LYS A 531 20.20 2.79 -13.00
N GLY A 532 19.63 3.91 -13.44
CA GLY A 532 19.25 5.03 -12.58
C GLY A 532 20.41 5.98 -12.24
N PRO A 533 20.10 7.23 -11.85
CA PRO A 533 21.07 8.31 -11.74
C PRO A 533 22.07 8.13 -10.60
N TYR A 534 21.78 7.25 -9.63
CA TYR A 534 22.71 6.89 -8.55
C TYR A 534 23.85 5.99 -9.03
N LYS A 535 23.67 5.28 -10.16
CA LYS A 535 24.64 4.34 -10.74
C LYS A 535 25.24 4.81 -12.06
N ASP A 536 24.66 5.84 -12.69
CA ASP A 536 25.25 6.50 -13.84
C ASP A 536 26.63 7.08 -13.49
N THR A 537 27.61 6.86 -14.37
CA THR A 537 28.99 7.36 -14.23
C THR A 537 29.23 8.72 -14.88
N SER A 538 28.22 9.28 -15.56
CA SER A 538 28.27 10.65 -16.10
C SER A 538 28.49 11.71 -15.00
N LYS A 539 28.84 12.93 -15.41
CA LYS A 539 29.05 14.08 -14.50
C LYS A 539 27.73 14.69 -14.04
N ASP A 540 26.76 14.75 -14.94
CA ASP A 540 25.43 15.32 -14.76
C ASP A 540 24.41 14.33 -14.16
N LYS A 541 24.64 13.02 -14.25
CA LYS A 541 23.69 11.95 -13.84
C LYS A 541 22.41 11.98 -14.67
N LEU A 542 22.57 12.15 -15.98
CA LEU A 542 21.49 12.27 -16.98
C LEU A 542 21.70 11.25 -18.13
N GLY A 543 21.99 10.00 -17.80
CA GLY A 543 22.46 8.97 -18.72
C GLY A 543 21.41 8.34 -19.64
N LEU A 544 20.11 8.57 -19.42
CA LEU A 544 19.05 7.97 -20.22
C LEU A 544 18.96 8.63 -21.62
N LYS A 545 19.39 7.88 -22.64
CA LYS A 545 19.46 8.33 -24.04
C LYS A 545 18.09 8.58 -24.69
N ALA A 546 17.02 8.03 -24.12
CA ALA A 546 15.65 8.25 -24.57
C ALA A 546 15.10 9.63 -24.17
N ILE A 547 15.83 10.41 -23.36
CA ILE A 547 15.48 11.79 -23.01
C ILE A 547 16.62 12.71 -23.44
N GLU A 548 16.36 13.63 -24.37
CA GLU A 548 17.30 14.64 -24.83
C GLU A 548 16.87 16.04 -24.36
N ILE A 549 17.86 16.88 -24.07
CA ILE A 549 17.69 18.30 -23.77
C ILE A 549 18.29 19.04 -24.97
N ARG A 550 17.48 19.84 -25.68
CA ARG A 550 17.96 20.59 -26.86
C ARG A 550 18.53 21.96 -26.48
N ASP A 551 17.92 22.58 -25.48
CA ASP A 551 18.21 23.93 -24.98
C ASP A 551 17.67 24.07 -23.55
N GLU A 552 17.93 25.22 -22.91
CA GLU A 552 17.54 25.57 -21.52
C GLU A 552 16.06 25.36 -21.18
N ARG A 553 15.17 25.18 -22.16
CA ARG A 553 13.72 25.04 -21.99
C ARG A 553 13.09 23.92 -22.80
N THR A 554 13.83 23.17 -23.63
CA THR A 554 13.25 22.15 -24.53
C THR A 554 13.73 20.75 -24.17
N ILE A 555 12.78 19.92 -23.73
CA ILE A 555 12.96 18.49 -23.45
C ILE A 555 12.30 17.65 -24.56
N VAL A 556 12.92 16.51 -24.88
CA VAL A 556 12.50 15.61 -25.96
C VAL A 556 12.53 14.18 -25.45
N PHE A 557 11.44 13.46 -25.63
CA PHE A 557 11.39 12.01 -25.41
C PHE A 557 11.47 11.29 -26.76
N LYS A 558 12.32 10.27 -26.86
CA LYS A 558 12.52 9.43 -28.05
C LYS A 558 12.24 7.97 -27.68
N LEU A 559 11.02 7.52 -27.98
CA LEU A 559 10.55 6.18 -27.69
C LEU A 559 10.98 5.20 -28.80
N PRO A 560 11.40 3.96 -28.48
CA PRO A 560 11.76 2.96 -29.49
C PRO A 560 10.55 2.45 -30.29
N LYS A 561 9.39 2.33 -29.63
CA LYS A 561 8.07 2.08 -30.22
C LYS A 561 7.20 3.34 -30.13
N ALA A 562 6.15 3.44 -30.94
CA ALA A 562 5.18 4.52 -30.77
C ALA A 562 4.26 4.24 -29.56
N ASN A 563 3.83 5.27 -28.83
CA ASN A 563 2.86 5.13 -27.73
C ASN A 563 1.98 6.39 -27.59
N GLY A 564 0.72 6.33 -28.03
CA GLY A 564 -0.24 7.44 -27.95
C GLY A 564 -0.66 7.83 -26.52
N ASP A 565 -0.57 6.89 -25.57
CA ASP A 565 -0.86 7.10 -24.15
C ASP A 565 0.37 7.65 -23.38
N PHE A 566 1.50 7.92 -24.03
CA PHE A 566 2.72 8.41 -23.37
C PHE A 566 2.51 9.75 -22.62
N GLU A 567 1.65 10.64 -23.13
CA GLU A 567 1.31 11.87 -22.41
C GLU A 567 0.48 11.60 -21.13
N HIS A 568 -0.22 10.47 -21.02
CA HIS A 568 -0.86 10.05 -19.75
C HIS A 568 0.18 9.57 -18.74
N MET A 569 1.22 8.84 -19.18
CA MET A 569 2.34 8.45 -18.31
C MET A 569 3.06 9.70 -17.76
N LEU A 570 3.27 10.71 -18.60
CA LEU A 570 3.84 12.01 -18.22
C LEU A 570 2.92 12.89 -17.35
N ALA A 571 1.66 12.50 -17.16
CA ALA A 571 0.72 13.15 -16.23
C ALA A 571 0.71 12.53 -14.83
N THR A 572 1.37 11.38 -14.63
CA THR A 572 1.53 10.75 -13.31
C THR A 572 2.57 11.51 -12.44
N PRO A 573 2.51 11.40 -11.11
CA PRO A 573 3.53 11.98 -10.23
C PRO A 573 4.95 11.49 -10.52
N SER A 574 5.11 10.27 -11.05
CA SER A 574 6.43 9.72 -11.41
C SER A 574 7.19 10.57 -12.43
N ALA A 575 6.48 11.35 -13.25
CA ALA A 575 7.03 12.27 -14.23
C ALA A 575 7.38 13.67 -13.69
N SER A 576 7.19 13.92 -12.39
CA SER A 576 7.52 15.20 -11.77
C SER A 576 9.04 15.45 -11.70
N PRO A 577 9.50 16.70 -11.84
CA PRO A 577 10.90 17.03 -11.69
C PRO A 577 11.40 16.72 -10.28
N VAL A 578 12.70 16.46 -10.15
CA VAL A 578 13.41 16.43 -8.88
C VAL A 578 14.71 17.20 -9.03
N LYS A 579 14.90 18.22 -8.18
CA LYS A 579 16.16 18.97 -8.14
C LYS A 579 17.28 18.10 -7.58
N LYS A 580 18.29 17.81 -8.40
CA LYS A 580 19.37 16.88 -8.08
C LYS A 580 20.10 17.20 -6.77
N GLU A 581 20.34 18.48 -6.48
CA GLU A 581 21.03 18.91 -5.24
C GLU A 581 20.16 18.78 -3.97
N LYS A 582 18.92 18.31 -4.11
CA LYS A 582 17.93 18.11 -3.04
C LYS A 582 17.50 16.66 -2.89
N ASP A 583 17.88 15.78 -3.82
CA ASP A 583 17.55 14.36 -3.74
C ASP A 583 18.35 13.68 -2.62
N THR A 584 17.62 13.25 -1.60
CA THR A 584 18.17 12.54 -0.42
C THR A 584 17.85 11.04 -0.47
N LYS A 585 17.67 10.50 -1.69
CA LYS A 585 17.33 9.09 -1.97
C LYS A 585 16.09 8.67 -1.18
N ASP A 586 16.16 7.57 -0.41
CA ASP A 586 15.06 7.10 0.42
C ASP A 586 14.48 8.17 1.36
N GLN A 587 15.29 9.12 1.84
CA GLN A 587 14.83 10.16 2.76
C GLN A 587 14.04 11.28 2.07
N TYR A 588 14.08 11.38 0.73
CA TYR A 588 13.31 12.38 -0.02
C TYR A 588 11.81 12.23 0.22
N ARG A 589 11.33 11.01 0.52
CA ARG A 589 9.93 10.73 0.92
C ARG A 589 9.45 11.40 2.21
N LYS A 590 10.33 12.06 2.97
CA LYS A 590 9.97 12.77 4.21
C LYS A 590 9.80 14.28 3.98
N ASN A 591 10.48 14.84 2.98
CA ASN A 591 10.43 16.25 2.65
C ASN A 591 10.77 16.45 1.15
N PRO A 592 9.88 16.06 0.23
CA PRO A 592 10.03 16.35 -1.20
C PRO A 592 10.20 17.85 -1.43
N PHE A 593 11.14 18.21 -2.30
CA PHE A 593 11.38 19.60 -2.68
C PHE A 593 10.26 20.06 -3.63
N SER A 594 9.62 21.20 -3.33
CA SER A 594 8.38 21.59 -4.00
C SER A 594 8.58 22.39 -5.28
N SER A 595 7.91 21.93 -6.34
CA SER A 595 7.66 22.67 -7.58
C SER A 595 6.24 23.27 -7.62
N GLY A 596 5.37 22.91 -6.67
CA GLY A 596 3.96 23.27 -6.61
C GLY A 596 3.65 24.48 -5.72
N PRO A 597 2.36 24.87 -5.62
CA PRO A 597 1.90 25.99 -4.79
C PRO A 597 2.07 25.82 -3.28
N TYR A 598 2.42 24.62 -2.79
CA TYR A 598 2.66 24.35 -1.37
C TYR A 598 3.99 23.63 -1.15
N GLU A 599 4.69 23.98 -0.08
CA GLU A 599 5.95 23.39 0.38
C GLU A 599 5.72 22.61 1.70
N PHE A 600 6.62 21.66 2.02
CA PHE A 600 6.53 20.87 3.25
C PHE A 600 6.88 21.74 4.47
N GLY A 601 5.94 21.87 5.42
CA GLY A 601 6.11 22.72 6.60
C GLY A 601 6.44 21.94 7.87
N THR A 602 5.62 20.96 8.23
CA THR A 602 5.87 20.10 9.40
C THR A 602 5.34 18.70 9.10
N TYR A 603 6.18 17.69 9.32
CA TYR A 603 5.82 16.29 9.12
C TYR A 603 6.21 15.48 10.36
N GLN A 604 5.24 14.74 10.89
CA GLN A 604 5.35 13.89 12.08
C GLN A 604 4.88 12.49 11.67
N PRO A 605 5.80 11.57 11.32
CA PRO A 605 5.45 10.25 10.81
C PRO A 605 4.50 9.48 11.73
N GLY A 606 3.41 8.97 11.16
CA GLY A 606 2.32 8.29 11.86
C GLY A 606 1.43 9.20 12.71
N GLN A 607 1.54 10.53 12.58
CA GLN A 607 0.70 11.50 13.31
C GLN A 607 0.10 12.58 12.41
N SER A 608 0.92 13.37 11.70
CA SER A 608 0.42 14.46 10.87
C SER A 608 1.38 14.95 9.78
N LEU A 609 0.81 15.53 8.73
CA LEU A 609 1.52 16.34 7.72
C LEU A 609 0.89 17.73 7.65
N LYS A 610 1.71 18.76 7.53
CA LYS A 610 1.31 20.14 7.24
C LYS A 610 2.11 20.69 6.07
N LEU A 611 1.41 21.11 5.03
CA LEU A 611 1.93 21.93 3.94
C LEU A 611 1.57 23.40 4.16
N VAL A 612 2.44 24.30 3.70
CA VAL A 612 2.27 25.77 3.73
C VAL A 612 2.47 26.34 2.32
N ARG A 613 2.01 27.56 2.03
CA ARG A 613 2.17 28.16 0.69
C ARG A 613 3.65 28.26 0.30
N ASN A 614 4.00 27.73 -0.87
CA ASN A 614 5.29 27.97 -1.51
C ASN A 614 5.38 29.45 -1.89
N SER A 615 6.22 30.20 -1.18
CA SER A 615 6.34 31.66 -1.37
C SER A 615 7.00 32.07 -2.71
N LYS A 616 7.55 31.10 -3.45
CA LYS A 616 8.26 31.28 -4.72
C LYS A 616 7.49 30.78 -5.93
N TRP A 617 6.43 29.99 -5.74
CA TRP A 617 5.56 29.53 -6.82
C TRP A 617 4.79 30.72 -7.42
N ASN A 618 4.83 30.81 -8.75
CA ASN A 618 4.19 31.88 -9.49
C ASN A 618 2.84 31.42 -10.06
N ARG A 619 1.72 31.96 -9.55
CA ARG A 619 0.35 31.68 -10.01
C ARG A 619 0.15 31.86 -11.52
N SER A 620 0.88 32.79 -12.16
CA SER A 620 0.79 33.02 -13.61
C SER A 620 1.52 31.97 -14.45
N SER A 621 2.38 31.15 -13.83
CA SER A 621 3.06 30.02 -14.47
C SER A 621 2.27 28.71 -14.44
N ASP A 622 1.15 28.66 -13.71
CA ASP A 622 0.39 27.45 -13.41
C ASP A 622 -1.07 27.64 -13.84
N PRO A 623 -1.54 27.02 -14.94
CA PRO A 623 -2.92 27.16 -15.39
C PRO A 623 -3.90 26.25 -14.63
N ILE A 624 -3.42 25.40 -13.72
CA ILE A 624 -4.16 24.27 -13.15
C ILE A 624 -4.64 24.58 -11.73
N ARG A 625 -3.71 24.94 -10.84
CA ARG A 625 -3.92 24.89 -9.39
C ARG A 625 -4.47 26.20 -8.87
N THR A 626 -5.63 26.16 -8.19
CA THR A 626 -6.27 27.39 -7.66
C THR A 626 -5.51 27.94 -6.46
N ALA A 627 -4.94 27.04 -5.64
CA ALA A 627 -4.20 27.34 -4.42
C ALA A 627 -4.98 28.24 -3.42
N LEU A 628 -6.26 27.92 -3.19
CA LEU A 628 -7.11 28.75 -2.32
C LEU A 628 -6.72 28.68 -0.83
N PRO A 629 -6.53 27.51 -0.19
CA PRO A 629 -6.14 27.44 1.23
C PRO A 629 -4.77 28.06 1.52
N ASP A 630 -4.57 28.62 2.71
CA ASP A 630 -3.25 29.07 3.18
C ASP A 630 -2.38 27.92 3.72
N GLN A 631 -3.04 26.90 4.27
CA GLN A 631 -2.39 25.72 4.83
C GLN A 631 -3.22 24.48 4.49
N ILE A 632 -2.55 23.35 4.33
CA ILE A 632 -3.17 22.05 4.13
C ILE A 632 -2.61 21.12 5.20
N THR A 633 -3.49 20.45 5.95
CA THR A 633 -3.09 19.52 7.01
C THR A 633 -3.70 18.15 6.79
N VAL A 634 -2.92 17.09 6.97
CA VAL A 634 -3.38 15.70 7.06
C VAL A 634 -3.14 15.21 8.49
N ALA A 635 -4.10 14.52 9.09
CA ALA A 635 -3.91 13.75 10.31
C ALA A 635 -4.04 12.25 10.02
N PHE A 636 -3.22 11.42 10.68
CA PHE A 636 -3.26 9.97 10.55
C PHE A 636 -3.89 9.35 11.79
N ASN A 637 -4.86 8.45 11.61
CA ASN A 637 -5.51 7.72 12.70
C ASN A 637 -6.15 6.44 12.16
N GLU A 638 -5.75 5.28 12.69
CA GLU A 638 -6.13 3.96 12.18
C GLU A 638 -7.61 3.59 12.45
N ASP A 639 -8.26 4.27 13.40
CA ASP A 639 -9.68 4.09 13.73
C ASP A 639 -10.60 4.80 12.71
N ALA A 640 -11.18 4.00 11.82
CA ALA A 640 -12.12 4.45 10.79
C ALA A 640 -13.46 5.00 11.36
N GLN A 641 -13.89 4.60 12.55
CA GLN A 641 -15.10 5.16 13.18
C GLN A 641 -14.82 6.53 13.78
N ALA A 642 -13.70 6.69 14.49
CA ALA A 642 -13.25 8.00 14.95
C ALA A 642 -13.03 8.96 13.79
N ASN A 643 -12.49 8.49 12.65
CA ASN A 643 -12.33 9.30 11.44
C ASN A 643 -13.67 9.77 10.88
N ALA A 644 -14.65 8.85 10.73
CA ALA A 644 -15.99 9.20 10.28
C ALA A 644 -16.70 10.22 11.20
N GLN A 645 -16.58 10.06 12.53
CA GLN A 645 -17.11 11.02 13.50
C GLN A 645 -16.40 12.38 13.41
N ALA A 646 -15.08 12.40 13.22
CA ALA A 646 -14.29 13.61 13.08
C ALA A 646 -14.56 14.36 11.75
N LEU A 647 -14.92 13.63 10.69
CA LEU A 647 -15.48 14.21 9.47
C LEU A 647 -16.87 14.80 9.75
N PHE A 648 -17.83 14.00 10.20
CA PHE A 648 -19.23 14.43 10.34
C PHE A 648 -19.44 15.58 11.35
N SER A 649 -18.54 15.74 12.32
CA SER A 649 -18.50 16.89 13.25
C SER A 649 -17.82 18.15 12.69
N GLY A 650 -17.20 18.10 11.52
CA GLY A 650 -16.48 19.21 10.89
C GLY A 650 -15.09 19.48 11.48
N LYS A 651 -14.51 18.53 12.24
CA LYS A 651 -13.11 18.62 12.71
C LYS A 651 -12.15 18.52 11.53
N TYR A 652 -12.47 17.68 10.55
CA TYR A 652 -11.81 17.56 9.25
C TYR A 652 -12.83 17.69 8.11
N ASP A 653 -12.35 18.01 6.90
CA ASP A 653 -13.16 18.32 5.72
C ASP A 653 -13.24 17.16 4.72
N LEU A 654 -12.25 16.25 4.72
CA LEU A 654 -12.14 15.14 3.78
C LEU A 654 -11.28 13.98 4.33
N ASP A 655 -11.55 12.75 3.87
CA ASP A 655 -10.60 11.63 3.90
C ASP A 655 -9.67 11.65 2.67
N LEU A 656 -8.34 11.61 2.88
CA LEU A 656 -7.32 11.62 1.82
C LEU A 656 -7.32 10.33 0.98
N ASP A 657 -7.60 9.19 1.61
CA ASP A 657 -7.63 7.90 0.92
C ASP A 657 -8.89 7.79 0.03
N SER A 658 -10.02 8.32 0.52
CA SER A 658 -11.31 8.40 -0.19
C SER A 658 -11.82 7.04 -0.72
N TRP A 659 -11.46 5.93 -0.07
CA TRP A 659 -11.90 4.56 -0.45
C TRP A 659 -13.38 4.26 -0.14
N GLY A 660 -14.11 5.24 0.42
CA GLY A 660 -15.52 5.13 0.77
C GLY A 660 -15.75 4.99 2.28
N LEU A 661 -16.95 5.36 2.72
CA LEU A 661 -17.38 5.21 4.12
C LEU A 661 -17.58 3.74 4.49
N THR A 662 -17.26 3.38 5.74
CA THR A 662 -17.65 2.08 6.33
C THR A 662 -19.17 1.97 6.44
N ASP A 663 -19.72 0.75 6.45
CA ASP A 663 -21.19 0.53 6.52
C ASP A 663 -21.85 1.26 7.70
N GLN A 664 -21.20 1.26 8.87
CA GLN A 664 -21.66 1.97 10.06
C GLN A 664 -21.64 3.50 9.87
N ALA A 665 -20.57 4.05 9.28
CA ALA A 665 -20.49 5.48 8.98
C ALA A 665 -21.52 5.90 7.91
N LEU A 666 -21.74 5.06 6.90
CA LEU A 666 -22.72 5.27 5.84
C LEU A 666 -24.16 5.17 6.38
N ALA A 667 -24.45 4.24 7.29
CA ALA A 667 -25.73 4.15 7.97
C ALA A 667 -25.99 5.39 8.85
N MET A 668 -24.99 5.83 9.63
CA MET A 668 -25.04 7.06 10.41
C MET A 668 -25.30 8.28 9.52
N ALA A 669 -24.58 8.44 8.40
CA ALA A 669 -24.78 9.54 7.47
C ALA A 669 -26.18 9.54 6.82
N LYS A 670 -26.67 8.37 6.38
CA LYS A 670 -28.04 8.24 5.82
C LYS A 670 -29.14 8.54 6.82
N SER A 671 -28.93 8.27 8.11
CA SER A 671 -29.92 8.54 9.16
C SER A 671 -30.13 10.04 9.47
N ASN A 672 -29.25 10.90 8.97
CA ASN A 672 -29.25 12.34 9.21
C ASN A 672 -29.27 13.09 7.88
N SER A 673 -30.35 13.82 7.58
CA SER A 673 -30.53 14.53 6.30
C SER A 673 -29.37 15.44 5.93
N ARG A 674 -28.81 16.19 6.90
CA ARG A 674 -27.66 17.08 6.67
C ARG A 674 -26.41 16.31 6.24
N LEU A 675 -26.16 15.14 6.84
CA LEU A 675 -25.01 14.30 6.46
C LEU A 675 -25.26 13.56 5.14
N SER A 676 -26.49 13.14 4.86
CA SER A 676 -26.88 12.55 3.59
C SER A 676 -26.72 13.54 2.41
N ASP A 677 -26.96 14.83 2.63
CA ASP A 677 -26.73 15.91 1.65
C ASP A 677 -25.24 16.23 1.40
N GLN A 678 -24.34 15.55 2.11
CA GLN A 678 -22.88 15.63 2.00
C GLN A 678 -22.25 14.34 1.41
N LEU A 679 -23.06 13.36 1.02
CA LEU A 679 -22.61 12.13 0.37
C LEU A 679 -22.61 12.27 -1.15
N ASP A 680 -21.61 11.67 -1.80
CA ASP A 680 -21.50 11.52 -3.25
C ASP A 680 -21.03 10.08 -3.56
N ASN A 681 -21.57 9.45 -4.60
CA ASN A 681 -21.27 8.05 -4.95
C ASN A 681 -20.75 7.90 -6.40
N PRO A 682 -19.59 8.49 -6.73
CA PRO A 682 -18.97 8.39 -8.05
C PRO A 682 -18.61 6.94 -8.42
N HIS A 683 -18.54 6.68 -9.72
CA HIS A 683 -17.78 5.53 -10.23
C HIS A 683 -16.29 5.74 -9.99
N THR A 684 -15.59 4.69 -9.57
CA THR A 684 -14.13 4.72 -9.36
C THR A 684 -13.33 4.46 -10.64
N ALA A 685 -14.02 4.22 -11.75
CA ALA A 685 -13.52 3.51 -12.94
C ALA A 685 -12.96 2.09 -12.63
N GLY A 686 -13.20 1.55 -11.44
CA GLY A 686 -12.80 0.22 -11.03
C GLY A 686 -13.72 -0.89 -11.54
N LEU A 687 -13.19 -2.12 -11.55
CA LEU A 687 -13.89 -3.35 -11.90
C LEU A 687 -13.66 -4.41 -10.81
N LEU A 688 -14.76 -4.93 -10.24
CA LEU A 688 -14.78 -6.21 -9.55
C LEU A 688 -15.04 -7.32 -10.58
N PHE A 689 -14.17 -8.31 -10.62
CA PHE A 689 -14.27 -9.47 -11.50
C PHE A 689 -13.74 -10.73 -10.84
N ALA A 690 -13.85 -11.87 -11.53
CA ALA A 690 -13.04 -13.04 -11.24
C ALA A 690 -12.32 -13.55 -12.49
N ALA A 691 -11.01 -13.80 -12.40
CA ALA A 691 -10.22 -14.45 -13.45
C ALA A 691 -10.44 -15.97 -13.41
N LEU A 692 -10.38 -16.62 -14.57
CA LEU A 692 -10.52 -18.08 -14.74
C LEU A 692 -9.23 -18.66 -15.35
N PRO A 693 -8.20 -18.98 -14.54
CA PRO A 693 -6.85 -19.26 -15.03
C PRO A 693 -6.78 -20.48 -15.95
N ARG A 694 -6.35 -20.27 -17.20
CA ARG A 694 -6.28 -21.34 -18.23
C ARG A 694 -5.32 -22.49 -17.85
N SER A 695 -4.45 -22.30 -16.86
CA SER A 695 -3.53 -23.31 -16.33
C SER A 695 -4.17 -24.29 -15.34
N VAL A 696 -5.32 -23.96 -14.75
CA VAL A 696 -6.07 -24.76 -13.78
C VAL A 696 -7.18 -25.52 -14.48
N LYS A 697 -7.16 -26.86 -14.42
CA LYS A 697 -8.25 -27.67 -14.99
C LYS A 697 -9.51 -27.62 -14.10
N PRO A 698 -10.73 -27.55 -14.65
CA PRO A 698 -11.07 -27.65 -16.07
C PRO A 698 -11.19 -26.29 -16.80
N MET A 699 -10.63 -25.22 -16.25
CA MET A 699 -10.67 -23.87 -16.86
C MET A 699 -9.75 -23.73 -18.08
N ASP A 700 -9.01 -24.78 -18.47
CA ASP A 700 -8.42 -24.89 -19.80
C ASP A 700 -9.51 -24.92 -20.90
N ASN A 701 -10.64 -25.60 -20.65
CA ASN A 701 -11.77 -25.68 -21.58
C ASN A 701 -12.71 -24.46 -21.49
N VAL A 702 -12.93 -23.79 -22.62
CA VAL A 702 -13.80 -22.60 -22.74
C VAL A 702 -15.25 -22.85 -22.31
N HIS A 703 -15.80 -24.05 -22.56
CA HIS A 703 -17.17 -24.38 -22.17
C HIS A 703 -17.32 -24.44 -20.63
N CYS A 704 -16.29 -24.93 -19.93
CA CYS A 704 -16.28 -24.95 -18.46
C CYS A 704 -16.24 -23.53 -17.89
N ARG A 705 -15.49 -22.62 -18.52
CA ARG A 705 -15.49 -21.19 -18.18
C ARG A 705 -16.84 -20.52 -18.47
N LYS A 706 -17.45 -20.79 -19.62
CA LYS A 706 -18.78 -20.27 -19.99
C LYS A 706 -19.89 -20.75 -19.04
N ALA A 707 -19.80 -21.98 -18.54
CA ALA A 707 -20.70 -22.48 -17.51
C ALA A 707 -20.64 -21.63 -16.22
N VAL A 708 -19.43 -21.29 -15.74
CA VAL A 708 -19.24 -20.38 -14.59
C VAL A 708 -19.85 -19.00 -14.89
N LEU A 709 -19.59 -18.43 -16.07
CA LEU A 709 -20.12 -17.10 -16.45
C LEU A 709 -21.65 -17.05 -16.52
N TYR A 710 -22.33 -18.13 -16.93
CA TYR A 710 -23.79 -18.22 -16.94
C TYR A 710 -24.39 -18.59 -15.58
N ALA A 711 -23.69 -19.35 -14.74
CA ALA A 711 -24.18 -19.75 -13.42
C ALA A 711 -23.95 -18.72 -12.29
N ALA A 712 -23.06 -17.74 -12.49
CA ALA A 712 -22.77 -16.70 -11.52
C ALA A 712 -23.92 -15.69 -11.35
N ASP A 713 -24.46 -15.59 -10.13
CA ASP A 713 -25.54 -14.66 -9.74
C ASP A 713 -24.98 -13.29 -9.35
N ARG A 714 -24.72 -12.45 -10.34
CA ARG A 714 -24.06 -11.14 -10.17
C ARG A 714 -24.91 -10.14 -9.37
N GLU A 715 -26.23 -10.26 -9.36
CA GLU A 715 -27.08 -9.39 -8.53
C GLU A 715 -27.08 -9.83 -7.06
N ASN A 716 -27.00 -11.14 -6.77
CA ASN A 716 -26.74 -11.61 -5.41
C ASN A 716 -25.34 -11.22 -4.93
N VAL A 717 -24.31 -11.29 -5.80
CA VAL A 717 -22.96 -10.77 -5.50
C VAL A 717 -22.97 -9.25 -5.31
N ARG A 718 -23.72 -8.48 -6.12
CA ARG A 718 -23.90 -7.03 -5.94
C ARG A 718 -24.52 -6.72 -4.59
N THR A 719 -25.55 -7.46 -4.19
CA THR A 719 -26.20 -7.36 -2.88
C THR A 719 -25.21 -7.63 -1.75
N ALA A 720 -24.44 -8.73 -1.86
CA ALA A 720 -23.37 -9.10 -0.93
C ALA A 720 -22.21 -8.08 -0.83
N SER A 721 -22.05 -7.23 -1.85
CA SER A 721 -21.02 -6.17 -1.92
C SER A 721 -21.48 -4.82 -1.36
N GLY A 722 -22.75 -4.65 -0.96
CA GLY A 722 -23.34 -3.36 -0.56
C GLY A 722 -24.49 -2.87 -1.46
N GLY A 723 -24.96 -3.69 -2.40
CA GLY A 723 -26.09 -3.40 -3.27
C GLY A 723 -25.78 -2.31 -4.32
N PRO A 724 -26.78 -1.50 -4.72
CA PRO A 724 -26.62 -0.47 -5.75
C PRO A 724 -25.58 0.63 -5.46
N LEU A 725 -25.06 0.71 -4.23
CA LEU A 725 -24.04 1.69 -3.86
C LEU A 725 -22.62 1.19 -4.15
N ALA A 726 -22.41 -0.13 -4.20
CA ALA A 726 -21.10 -0.74 -4.51
C ALA A 726 -20.74 -0.68 -5.99
N GLY A 727 -21.73 -0.54 -6.87
CA GLY A 727 -21.52 -0.47 -8.32
C GLY A 727 -22.71 -0.92 -9.15
N ASP A 728 -22.51 -0.93 -10.46
CA ASP A 728 -23.46 -1.43 -11.45
C ASP A 728 -22.94 -2.71 -12.10
N ILE A 729 -23.86 -3.59 -12.54
CA ILE A 729 -23.50 -4.92 -13.03
C ILE A 729 -22.69 -4.79 -14.33
N ALA A 730 -21.50 -5.39 -14.36
CA ALA A 730 -20.62 -5.38 -15.53
C ALA A 730 -20.96 -6.53 -16.52
N PRO A 731 -21.24 -6.24 -17.81
CA PRO A 731 -21.37 -7.28 -18.85
C PRO A 731 -20.04 -7.69 -19.49
N HIS A 732 -19.03 -6.80 -19.45
CA HIS A 732 -17.71 -6.93 -20.07
C HIS A 732 -16.63 -6.32 -19.18
N MET A 733 -15.35 -6.53 -19.52
CA MET A 733 -14.22 -6.09 -18.66
C MET A 733 -14.00 -4.57 -18.65
N LEU A 734 -14.13 -3.90 -19.80
CA LEU A 734 -13.78 -2.48 -19.91
C LEU A 734 -14.80 -1.56 -19.22
N PRO A 735 -14.43 -0.68 -18.26
CA PRO A 735 -15.40 0.20 -17.56
C PRO A 735 -15.90 1.36 -18.44
N PRO A 736 -17.11 1.90 -18.18
CA PRO A 736 -17.71 2.96 -19.00
C PRO A 736 -16.88 4.24 -19.17
N ALA A 737 -16.01 4.55 -18.20
CA ALA A 737 -15.13 5.73 -18.24
C ALA A 737 -13.85 5.52 -19.10
N ILE A 738 -13.62 4.33 -19.66
CA ILE A 738 -12.45 4.04 -20.49
C ILE A 738 -12.85 4.02 -21.98
N PRO A 739 -12.15 4.78 -22.85
CA PRO A 739 -12.39 4.78 -24.29
C PRO A 739 -12.37 3.36 -24.89
N GLY A 740 -13.45 2.99 -25.59
CA GLY A 740 -13.67 1.66 -26.15
C GLY A 740 -14.70 0.80 -25.40
N SER A 741 -15.19 1.25 -24.23
CA SER A 741 -16.33 0.61 -23.57
C SER A 741 -17.61 0.75 -24.41
N ASP A 742 -18.40 -0.32 -24.49
CA ASP A 742 -19.62 -0.42 -25.30
C ASP A 742 -20.72 -1.07 -24.48
N SER A 743 -21.56 -0.23 -23.85
CA SER A 743 -22.66 -0.68 -22.98
C SER A 743 -23.76 -1.49 -23.68
N SER A 744 -23.72 -1.63 -25.01
CA SER A 744 -24.61 -2.52 -25.77
C SER A 744 -24.07 -3.95 -25.89
N TYR A 745 -22.76 -4.16 -25.65
CA TYR A 745 -22.11 -5.47 -25.77
C TYR A 745 -22.35 -6.32 -24.51
N ASP A 746 -23.44 -7.09 -24.54
CA ASP A 746 -23.83 -8.04 -23.48
C ASP A 746 -23.73 -9.52 -23.95
N PRO A 747 -22.50 -10.07 -24.13
CA PRO A 747 -22.29 -11.39 -24.75
C PRO A 747 -22.93 -12.56 -23.98
N TYR A 748 -23.13 -12.42 -22.67
CA TYR A 748 -23.74 -13.45 -21.82
C TYR A 748 -25.21 -13.17 -21.46
N GLY A 749 -25.77 -12.02 -21.89
CA GLY A 749 -27.13 -11.61 -21.51
C GLY A 749 -27.24 -11.20 -20.03
N THR A 750 -26.12 -10.80 -19.43
CA THR A 750 -25.97 -10.38 -18.03
C THR A 750 -26.83 -9.17 -17.70
N LEU A 751 -26.85 -8.12 -18.52
CA LEU A 751 -27.75 -6.98 -18.31
C LEU A 751 -29.20 -7.36 -18.64
N LYS A 752 -29.41 -8.12 -19.72
CA LYS A 752 -30.74 -8.60 -20.11
C LYS A 752 -31.43 -9.43 -19.01
N ASN A 753 -30.66 -10.24 -18.27
CA ASN A 753 -31.14 -11.05 -17.16
C ASN A 753 -31.05 -10.34 -15.79
N LYS A 754 -30.68 -9.05 -15.76
CA LYS A 754 -30.50 -8.24 -14.54
C LYS A 754 -29.54 -8.87 -13.53
N GLY A 755 -28.38 -9.35 -14.01
CA GLY A 755 -27.35 -10.02 -13.21
C GLY A 755 -27.66 -11.45 -12.79
N LYS A 756 -28.89 -11.93 -12.98
CA LYS A 756 -29.33 -13.27 -12.53
C LYS A 756 -28.74 -14.39 -13.40
N PRO A 757 -28.51 -15.58 -12.82
CA PRO A 757 -27.90 -16.70 -13.54
C PRO A 757 -28.86 -17.31 -14.55
N ASN A 758 -28.29 -17.92 -15.59
CA ASN A 758 -29.00 -18.68 -16.61
C ASN A 758 -28.57 -20.15 -16.51
N THR A 759 -29.22 -20.90 -15.60
CA THR A 759 -28.82 -22.29 -15.28
C THR A 759 -28.93 -23.20 -16.49
N ALA A 760 -30.00 -23.10 -17.29
CA ALA A 760 -30.18 -23.88 -18.51
C ALA A 760 -29.04 -23.69 -19.54
N LYS A 761 -28.49 -22.47 -19.68
CA LYS A 761 -27.28 -22.25 -20.48
C LYS A 761 -26.03 -22.81 -19.81
N ALA A 762 -25.88 -22.64 -18.49
CA ALA A 762 -24.74 -23.20 -17.77
C ALA A 762 -24.70 -24.73 -17.82
N GLU A 763 -25.84 -25.42 -17.70
CA GLU A 763 -26.01 -26.87 -17.86
C GLU A 763 -25.66 -27.33 -19.29
N ALA A 764 -26.05 -26.57 -20.32
CA ALA A 764 -25.66 -26.85 -21.70
C ALA A 764 -24.15 -26.68 -21.94
N GLU A 765 -23.54 -25.64 -21.38
CA GLU A 765 -22.08 -25.42 -21.41
C GLU A 765 -21.34 -26.48 -20.56
N LEU A 766 -21.89 -26.94 -19.44
CA LEU A 766 -21.36 -28.07 -18.65
C LEU A 766 -21.37 -29.39 -19.43
N LYS A 767 -22.41 -29.63 -20.22
CA LYS A 767 -22.45 -30.76 -21.15
C LYS A 767 -21.38 -30.65 -22.24
N ALA A 768 -21.17 -29.46 -22.82
CA ALA A 768 -20.10 -29.20 -23.80
C ALA A 768 -18.68 -29.21 -23.17
N CYS A 769 -18.58 -28.88 -21.88
CA CYS A 769 -17.38 -29.00 -21.05
C CYS A 769 -16.95 -30.46 -20.81
N GLY A 770 -17.84 -31.43 -21.04
CA GLY A 770 -17.63 -32.84 -20.66
C GLY A 770 -17.80 -33.09 -19.16
N LYS A 771 -18.56 -32.21 -18.48
CA LYS A 771 -18.82 -32.22 -17.03
C LYS A 771 -20.31 -31.94 -16.74
N PRO A 772 -21.26 -32.76 -17.26
CA PRO A 772 -22.69 -32.49 -17.15
C PRO A 772 -23.17 -32.35 -15.70
N ASP A 773 -22.59 -33.11 -14.76
CA ASP A 773 -22.89 -33.06 -13.33
C ASP A 773 -22.08 -32.01 -12.54
N GLY A 774 -21.34 -31.15 -13.25
CA GLY A 774 -20.44 -30.15 -12.68
C GLY A 774 -19.01 -30.65 -12.40
N PHE A 775 -18.27 -29.86 -11.64
CA PHE A 775 -16.87 -30.11 -11.26
C PHE A 775 -16.52 -29.36 -9.96
N THR A 776 -15.40 -29.71 -9.31
CA THR A 776 -14.86 -28.99 -8.15
C THR A 776 -13.76 -28.01 -8.57
N THR A 777 -13.70 -26.84 -7.92
CA THR A 777 -12.64 -25.82 -8.08
C THR A 777 -12.47 -25.04 -6.77
N THR A 778 -11.40 -24.27 -6.62
CA THR A 778 -11.17 -23.40 -5.45
C THR A 778 -11.31 -21.91 -5.83
N ILE A 779 -11.93 -21.11 -4.96
CA ILE A 779 -11.81 -19.63 -4.92
C ILE A 779 -10.77 -19.25 -3.85
N PRO A 780 -9.63 -18.63 -4.21
CA PRO A 780 -8.83 -17.87 -3.25
C PRO A 780 -9.54 -16.56 -2.90
N VAL A 781 -9.72 -16.28 -1.61
CA VAL A 781 -10.36 -15.05 -1.12
C VAL A 781 -9.49 -14.35 -0.08
N ARG A 782 -9.52 -13.00 -0.06
CA ARG A 782 -8.93 -12.23 1.03
C ARG A 782 -9.73 -12.43 2.31
N ASN A 783 -9.05 -12.57 3.44
CA ASN A 783 -9.67 -12.65 4.76
C ASN A 783 -10.26 -11.30 5.23
N SER A 784 -11.24 -10.79 4.48
CA SER A 784 -11.92 -9.50 4.67
C SER A 784 -13.41 -9.64 4.34
N GLY A 785 -14.28 -8.99 5.11
CA GLY A 785 -15.72 -9.30 5.14
C GLY A 785 -16.46 -9.26 3.80
N SER A 786 -16.30 -8.19 3.02
CA SER A 786 -17.01 -8.06 1.73
C SER A 786 -16.55 -9.09 0.69
N ASP A 787 -15.27 -9.45 0.67
CA ASP A 787 -14.74 -10.43 -0.28
C ASP A 787 -15.17 -11.87 0.08
N MET A 788 -15.26 -12.18 1.38
CA MET A 788 -15.90 -13.42 1.85
C MET A 788 -17.35 -13.52 1.37
N ASN A 789 -18.15 -12.45 1.55
CA ASN A 789 -19.55 -12.42 1.11
C ASN A 789 -19.68 -12.60 -0.42
N VAL A 790 -18.75 -12.03 -1.20
CA VAL A 790 -18.67 -12.22 -2.67
C VAL A 790 -18.37 -13.68 -3.02
N ALA A 791 -17.39 -14.31 -2.36
CA ALA A 791 -17.00 -15.70 -2.60
C ALA A 791 -18.12 -16.69 -2.24
N GLU A 792 -18.77 -16.51 -1.10
CA GLU A 792 -19.90 -17.36 -0.64
C GLU A 792 -21.13 -17.18 -1.53
N SER A 793 -21.41 -15.95 -2.00
CA SER A 793 -22.45 -15.68 -3.00
C SER A 793 -22.18 -16.40 -4.33
N LEU A 794 -20.93 -16.36 -4.82
CA LEU A 794 -20.52 -17.11 -6.01
C LEU A 794 -20.66 -18.63 -5.79
N GLN A 795 -20.10 -19.19 -4.72
CA GLN A 795 -20.23 -20.61 -4.34
C GLN A 795 -21.70 -21.06 -4.33
N SER A 796 -22.58 -20.28 -3.67
CA SER A 796 -24.02 -20.55 -3.59
C SER A 796 -24.71 -20.53 -4.96
N SER A 797 -24.32 -19.63 -5.87
CA SER A 797 -24.85 -19.59 -7.23
C SER A 797 -24.36 -20.76 -8.10
N LEU A 798 -23.07 -21.08 -8.05
CA LEU A 798 -22.43 -22.11 -8.86
C LEU A 798 -22.86 -23.54 -8.45
N ARG A 799 -23.09 -23.76 -7.15
CA ARG A 799 -23.59 -25.04 -6.61
C ARG A 799 -24.93 -25.47 -7.22
N LYS A 800 -25.75 -24.52 -7.69
CA LYS A 800 -27.08 -24.79 -8.31
C LYS A 800 -26.98 -25.61 -9.60
N VAL A 801 -25.82 -25.59 -10.28
CA VAL A 801 -25.54 -26.39 -11.48
C VAL A 801 -24.44 -27.44 -11.26
N GLY A 802 -24.23 -27.86 -10.01
CA GLY A 802 -23.25 -28.90 -9.66
C GLY A 802 -21.78 -28.44 -9.61
N ILE A 803 -21.47 -27.19 -9.97
CA ILE A 803 -20.11 -26.63 -9.79
C ILE A 803 -19.87 -26.42 -8.29
N ARG A 804 -19.00 -27.24 -7.70
CA ARG A 804 -18.62 -27.18 -6.29
C ARG A 804 -17.41 -26.27 -6.14
N VAL A 805 -17.43 -25.41 -5.13
CA VAL A 805 -16.40 -24.41 -4.92
C VAL A 805 -15.94 -24.44 -3.48
N GLU A 806 -14.68 -24.78 -3.26
CA GLU A 806 -14.02 -24.61 -1.96
C GLU A 806 -13.48 -23.18 -1.85
N ILE A 807 -13.46 -22.61 -0.64
CA ILE A 807 -13.00 -21.24 -0.38
C ILE A 807 -11.70 -21.29 0.43
N ASP A 808 -10.60 -20.89 -0.18
CA ASP A 808 -9.27 -20.82 0.45
C ASP A 808 -9.03 -19.39 0.95
N ARG A 809 -8.99 -19.23 2.27
CA ARG A 809 -8.86 -17.91 2.94
C ARG A 809 -7.38 -17.55 3.07
N ILE A 810 -6.96 -16.54 2.31
CA ILE A 810 -5.58 -16.03 2.31
C ILE A 810 -5.55 -14.70 3.06
N ASP A 811 -4.45 -14.44 3.78
CA ASP A 811 -4.22 -13.15 4.42
C ASP A 811 -4.20 -12.00 3.41
N PHE A 812 -4.66 -10.81 3.83
CA PHE A 812 -4.75 -9.64 2.95
C PHE A 812 -3.39 -9.25 2.36
N ALA A 813 -2.30 -9.30 3.14
CA ALA A 813 -0.97 -8.93 2.69
C ALA A 813 -0.38 -9.97 1.70
N GLN A 814 -0.71 -11.24 1.89
CA GLN A 814 -0.20 -12.34 1.05
C GLN A 814 -1.02 -12.55 -0.23
N TYR A 815 -2.21 -11.95 -0.36
CA TYR A 815 -3.15 -12.27 -1.43
C TYR A 815 -2.56 -12.04 -2.83
N HIS A 816 -2.04 -10.84 -3.09
CA HIS A 816 -1.56 -10.45 -4.41
C HIS A 816 -0.29 -11.21 -4.82
N GLU A 817 0.60 -11.55 -3.88
CA GLU A 817 1.73 -12.45 -4.14
C GLU A 817 1.25 -13.87 -4.47
N THR A 818 0.28 -14.38 -3.69
CA THR A 818 -0.26 -15.74 -3.80
C THR A 818 -1.00 -15.97 -5.12
N VAL A 819 -1.88 -15.05 -5.52
CA VAL A 819 -2.63 -15.16 -6.79
C VAL A 819 -1.83 -14.63 -7.98
N GLY A 820 -0.86 -13.75 -7.75
CA GLY A 820 0.12 -13.28 -8.73
C GLY A 820 1.25 -14.28 -9.01
N SER A 821 1.19 -15.50 -8.48
CA SER A 821 2.09 -16.60 -8.82
C SER A 821 1.33 -17.68 -9.60
N PRO A 822 1.50 -17.77 -10.94
CA PRO A 822 0.88 -18.83 -11.75
C PRO A 822 1.19 -20.25 -11.24
N SER A 823 2.40 -20.46 -10.70
CA SER A 823 2.77 -21.75 -10.09
C SER A 823 1.94 -22.07 -8.84
N THR A 824 1.62 -21.06 -8.02
CA THR A 824 0.80 -21.24 -6.81
C THR A 824 -0.67 -21.42 -7.17
N VAL A 825 -1.21 -20.57 -8.06
CA VAL A 825 -2.56 -20.67 -8.64
C VAL A 825 -2.82 -22.09 -9.18
N LYS A 826 -1.90 -22.60 -10.00
CA LYS A 826 -1.97 -23.94 -10.57
C LYS A 826 -1.86 -25.05 -9.52
N LYS A 827 -0.92 -24.93 -8.57
CA LYS A 827 -0.71 -25.92 -7.49
C LYS A 827 -1.91 -26.03 -6.55
N LYS A 828 -2.58 -24.91 -6.25
CA LYS A 828 -3.72 -24.82 -5.32
C LYS A 828 -5.09 -25.08 -5.96
N GLY A 829 -5.17 -25.18 -7.30
CA GLY A 829 -6.44 -25.37 -8.00
C GLY A 829 -7.37 -24.15 -7.97
N TYR A 830 -6.79 -22.94 -7.93
CA TYR A 830 -7.51 -21.67 -7.91
C TYR A 830 -8.15 -21.35 -9.28
N GLY A 831 -9.20 -22.08 -9.66
CA GLY A 831 -9.86 -21.92 -10.95
C GLY A 831 -10.77 -20.69 -11.05
N ILE A 832 -11.08 -20.00 -9.95
CA ILE A 832 -11.89 -18.77 -9.93
C ILE A 832 -11.26 -17.76 -8.97
N VAL A 833 -10.45 -16.83 -9.46
CA VAL A 833 -9.72 -15.86 -8.62
C VAL A 833 -10.45 -14.51 -8.62
N ILE A 834 -11.02 -14.09 -7.49
CA ILE A 834 -11.68 -12.78 -7.36
C ILE A 834 -10.62 -11.67 -7.37
N TYR A 835 -10.88 -10.58 -8.08
CA TYR A 835 -9.94 -9.46 -8.15
C TYR A 835 -10.65 -8.11 -8.33
N ARG A 836 -9.99 -7.04 -7.88
CA ARG A 836 -10.36 -5.65 -8.18
C ARG A 836 -9.23 -4.98 -8.95
N TRP A 837 -9.58 -4.22 -9.98
CA TRP A 837 -8.62 -3.47 -10.78
C TRP A 837 -9.16 -2.07 -11.07
N LEU A 838 -8.28 -1.07 -11.03
CA LEU A 838 -8.56 0.32 -11.37
C LEU A 838 -7.54 0.77 -12.43
N PRO A 839 -7.89 1.72 -13.30
CA PRO A 839 -6.93 2.26 -14.25
C PRO A 839 -5.79 3.03 -13.56
N ASP A 840 -4.56 2.80 -14.00
CA ASP A 840 -3.41 3.67 -13.72
C ASP A 840 -3.56 5.03 -14.43
N PHE A 841 -4.17 5.01 -15.62
CA PHE A 841 -4.56 6.17 -16.42
C PHE A 841 -5.75 5.80 -17.33
N PRO A 842 -6.61 6.75 -17.74
CA PRO A 842 -7.93 6.47 -18.32
C PRO A 842 -7.88 6.08 -19.81
N SER A 843 -7.08 5.07 -20.16
CA SER A 843 -6.99 4.49 -21.50
C SER A 843 -7.12 2.96 -21.45
N GLY A 844 -7.29 2.34 -22.62
CA GLY A 844 -7.27 0.88 -22.71
C GLY A 844 -5.89 0.26 -22.46
N GLN A 845 -4.78 1.00 -22.61
CA GLN A 845 -3.47 0.53 -22.16
C GLN A 845 -3.45 0.50 -20.62
N GLY A 846 -3.76 1.63 -19.99
CA GLY A 846 -3.76 1.81 -18.53
C GLY A 846 -4.81 0.99 -17.78
N PHE A 847 -5.71 0.27 -18.49
CA PHE A 847 -6.67 -0.65 -17.89
C PHE A 847 -6.52 -2.11 -18.37
N LEU A 848 -6.54 -2.40 -19.68
CA LEU A 848 -6.59 -3.78 -20.17
C LEU A 848 -5.21 -4.43 -20.33
N GLN A 849 -4.14 -3.68 -20.63
CA GLN A 849 -2.86 -4.29 -20.98
C GLN A 849 -2.29 -5.17 -19.84
N PRO A 850 -2.23 -4.69 -18.57
CA PRO A 850 -1.71 -5.52 -17.46
C PRO A 850 -2.56 -6.76 -17.17
N LEU A 851 -3.83 -6.79 -17.59
CA LEU A 851 -4.74 -7.91 -17.36
C LEU A 851 -4.74 -8.95 -18.49
N ALA A 852 -4.36 -8.58 -19.73
CA ALA A 852 -4.69 -9.38 -20.91
C ALA A 852 -3.61 -9.45 -22.01
N ASP A 853 -2.52 -8.70 -21.92
CA ASP A 853 -1.37 -8.87 -22.84
C ASP A 853 -0.57 -10.11 -22.42
N GLY A 854 -0.39 -11.07 -23.34
CA GLY A 854 0.30 -12.34 -23.05
C GLY A 854 1.77 -12.13 -22.67
N ARG A 855 2.36 -11.04 -23.16
CA ARG A 855 3.78 -10.69 -22.98
C ARG A 855 4.06 -10.09 -21.60
N LEU A 856 3.02 -9.75 -20.85
CA LEU A 856 3.09 -9.26 -19.46
C LEU A 856 2.83 -10.36 -18.42
N ILE A 857 2.68 -11.63 -18.83
CA ILE A 857 2.58 -12.76 -17.88
C ILE A 857 3.92 -12.93 -17.14
N ARG A 858 3.91 -12.74 -15.82
CA ARG A 858 5.09 -12.82 -14.94
C ARG A 858 5.07 -14.11 -14.10
N SER A 859 6.23 -14.60 -13.65
CA SER A 859 6.31 -15.76 -12.74
C SER A 859 5.84 -15.45 -11.30
N THR A 860 5.85 -14.16 -10.95
CA THR A 860 5.55 -13.58 -9.64
C THR A 860 5.01 -12.16 -9.86
N GLY A 861 4.02 -11.72 -9.08
CA GLY A 861 3.38 -10.42 -9.28
C GLY A 861 2.60 -10.32 -10.61
N ASN A 862 2.05 -11.43 -11.10
CA ASN A 862 1.31 -11.52 -12.34
C ASN A 862 -0.10 -10.91 -12.22
N THR A 863 -0.37 -9.84 -12.96
CA THR A 863 -1.69 -9.21 -13.07
C THR A 863 -2.60 -9.87 -14.11
N ASN A 864 -2.03 -10.54 -15.12
CA ASN A 864 -2.76 -11.35 -16.10
C ASN A 864 -3.07 -12.73 -15.49
N ILE A 865 -3.89 -12.73 -14.43
CA ILE A 865 -4.20 -13.90 -13.58
C ILE A 865 -4.92 -15.00 -14.36
N ALA A 866 -5.66 -14.66 -15.43
CA ALA A 866 -6.27 -15.65 -16.30
C ALA A 866 -5.25 -16.44 -17.15
N GLU A 867 -3.98 -16.01 -17.17
CA GLU A 867 -2.93 -16.49 -18.06
C GLU A 867 -3.39 -16.41 -19.52
N LEU A 868 -3.97 -15.27 -19.90
CA LEU A 868 -4.42 -14.98 -21.26
C LEU A 868 -3.22 -14.56 -22.11
N ASP A 869 -2.76 -15.52 -22.88
CA ASP A 869 -1.75 -15.44 -23.93
C ASP A 869 -2.45 -15.83 -25.24
N ASP A 870 -2.56 -14.87 -26.15
CA ASP A 870 -3.22 -14.97 -27.44
C ASP A 870 -2.67 -13.88 -28.40
N PRO A 871 -1.84 -14.25 -29.39
CA PRO A 871 -1.11 -13.29 -30.23
C PRO A 871 -1.96 -12.26 -31.00
N ALA A 872 -3.26 -12.52 -31.19
CA ALA A 872 -4.15 -11.55 -31.84
C ALA A 872 -4.76 -10.52 -30.86
N ILE A 873 -4.65 -10.72 -29.53
CA ILE A 873 -4.82 -9.64 -28.55
C ILE A 873 -3.53 -8.83 -28.45
N ASP A 874 -2.36 -9.49 -28.40
CA ASP A 874 -1.06 -8.80 -28.36
C ASP A 874 -0.84 -7.89 -29.58
N HIS A 875 -1.23 -8.33 -30.77
CA HIS A 875 -1.19 -7.51 -31.98
C HIS A 875 -2.18 -6.34 -31.91
N LEU A 876 -3.39 -6.53 -31.36
CA LEU A 876 -4.32 -5.42 -31.17
C LEU A 876 -3.77 -4.39 -30.16
N PHE A 877 -3.08 -4.83 -29.11
CA PHE A 877 -2.36 -3.91 -28.20
C PHE A 877 -1.24 -3.16 -28.93
N ASP A 878 -0.40 -3.85 -29.72
CA ASP A 878 0.65 -3.17 -30.51
C ASP A 878 0.08 -2.15 -31.52
N THR A 879 -1.13 -2.37 -32.07
CA THR A 879 -1.84 -1.39 -32.91
C THR A 879 -2.41 -0.24 -32.09
N ALA A 880 -3.19 -0.54 -31.05
CA ALA A 880 -3.92 0.43 -30.24
C ALA A 880 -2.99 1.40 -29.50
N ILE A 881 -1.87 0.88 -28.98
CA ILE A 881 -0.85 1.67 -28.29
C ILE A 881 -0.10 2.57 -29.27
N ALA A 882 0.17 2.12 -30.50
CA ALA A 882 0.89 2.93 -31.48
C ALA A 882 0.06 4.09 -32.06
N GLU A 883 -1.25 3.94 -32.18
CA GLU A 883 -2.16 4.96 -32.71
C GLU A 883 -2.26 6.20 -31.78
N GLN A 884 -2.37 7.38 -32.40
CA GLN A 884 -2.30 8.69 -31.73
C GLN A 884 -3.67 9.37 -31.60
N ASP A 885 -4.70 8.83 -32.27
CA ASP A 885 -6.10 9.21 -32.10
C ASP A 885 -6.78 8.31 -31.06
N PRO A 886 -7.14 8.82 -29.86
CA PRO A 886 -7.74 8.01 -28.79
C PRO A 886 -9.07 7.35 -29.18
N LYS A 887 -9.78 7.85 -30.21
CA LYS A 887 -11.04 7.23 -30.68
C LYS A 887 -10.78 5.97 -31.50
N LYS A 888 -9.69 5.96 -32.27
CA LYS A 888 -9.26 4.77 -33.03
C LYS A 888 -8.61 3.75 -32.10
N ALA A 889 -7.70 4.18 -31.22
CA ALA A 889 -7.15 3.32 -30.18
C ALA A 889 -8.27 2.69 -29.33
N GLY A 890 -9.28 3.49 -28.94
CA GLY A 890 -10.53 3.01 -28.31
C GLY A 890 -11.31 1.98 -29.15
N SER A 891 -11.26 2.06 -30.48
CA SER A 891 -11.91 1.07 -31.37
C SER A 891 -11.17 -0.27 -31.40
N ASP A 892 -9.85 -0.28 -31.21
CA ASP A 892 -9.05 -1.49 -31.03
C ASP A 892 -9.17 -2.04 -29.59
N TYR A 893 -9.20 -1.17 -28.57
CA TYR A 893 -9.51 -1.56 -27.18
C TYR A 893 -10.93 -2.16 -27.05
N ALA A 894 -11.90 -1.70 -27.84
CA ALA A 894 -13.23 -2.31 -27.94
C ALA A 894 -13.18 -3.74 -28.52
N GLN A 895 -12.35 -3.97 -29.55
CA GLN A 895 -12.12 -5.30 -30.14
C GLN A 895 -11.41 -6.24 -29.15
N ILE A 896 -10.42 -5.73 -28.40
CA ILE A 896 -9.75 -6.46 -27.31
C ILE A 896 -10.76 -6.85 -26.23
N ASN A 897 -11.57 -5.92 -25.71
CA ASN A 897 -12.60 -6.18 -24.70
C ASN A 897 -13.61 -7.25 -25.14
N ARG A 898 -14.03 -7.21 -26.42
CA ARG A 898 -14.89 -8.24 -27.03
C ARG A 898 -14.18 -9.59 -27.07
N ARG A 899 -12.95 -9.65 -27.58
CA ARG A 899 -12.19 -10.90 -27.72
C ARG A 899 -11.82 -11.54 -26.37
N ILE A 900 -11.52 -10.74 -25.35
CA ILE A 900 -11.36 -11.17 -23.96
C ILE A 900 -12.67 -11.81 -23.45
N SER A 901 -13.81 -11.14 -23.66
CA SER A 901 -15.11 -11.60 -23.16
C SER A 901 -15.60 -12.88 -23.87
N ASP A 902 -15.40 -12.98 -25.18
CA ASP A 902 -15.73 -14.17 -25.97
C ASP A 902 -14.87 -15.39 -25.58
N SER A 903 -13.63 -15.17 -25.12
CA SER A 903 -12.74 -16.21 -24.60
C SER A 903 -13.19 -16.79 -23.25
N ALA A 904 -14.12 -16.11 -22.55
CA ALA A 904 -14.54 -16.41 -21.19
C ALA A 904 -13.37 -16.50 -20.16
N ALA A 905 -12.24 -15.84 -20.40
CA ALA A 905 -11.09 -15.83 -19.47
C ALA A 905 -11.38 -15.11 -18.14
N PHE A 906 -12.42 -14.27 -18.11
CA PHE A 906 -12.84 -13.50 -16.94
C PHE A 906 -14.35 -13.49 -16.80
N LEU A 907 -14.81 -13.39 -15.55
CA LEU A 907 -16.18 -13.15 -15.10
C LEU A 907 -16.27 -11.69 -14.62
N PRO A 908 -16.74 -10.72 -15.44
CA PRO A 908 -17.03 -9.37 -14.96
C PRO A 908 -18.21 -9.41 -13.96
N ILE A 909 -18.15 -8.64 -12.88
CA ILE A 909 -19.17 -8.62 -11.83
C ILE A 909 -19.74 -7.20 -11.65
N LEU A 910 -18.93 -6.22 -11.23
CA LEU A 910 -19.35 -4.83 -11.02
C LEU A 910 -18.38 -3.82 -11.64
N PHE A 911 -18.93 -2.77 -12.27
CA PHE A 911 -18.24 -1.49 -12.41
C PHE A 911 -18.42 -0.71 -11.11
N GLU A 912 -17.34 -0.51 -10.37
CA GLU A 912 -17.40 -0.14 -8.96
C GLU A 912 -17.75 1.34 -8.74
N LYS A 913 -18.35 1.59 -7.56
CA LYS A 913 -18.70 2.88 -6.99
C LYS A 913 -18.23 2.95 -5.55
N SER A 914 -18.07 4.15 -4.99
CA SER A 914 -17.68 4.32 -3.59
C SER A 914 -18.33 5.56 -3.00
N VAL A 915 -19.08 5.39 -1.91
CA VAL A 915 -19.76 6.51 -1.25
C VAL A 915 -18.76 7.31 -0.42
N ILE A 916 -18.35 8.46 -0.93
CA ILE A 916 -17.46 9.43 -0.29
C ILE A 916 -18.27 10.56 0.38
N TRP A 917 -17.59 11.40 1.16
CA TRP A 917 -18.20 12.49 1.92
C TRP A 917 -17.39 13.78 1.78
N ARG A 918 -18.07 14.93 1.77
CA ARG A 918 -17.47 16.27 1.70
C ARG A 918 -17.90 17.16 2.87
N GLY A 919 -16.94 17.81 3.53
CA GLY A 919 -17.21 18.82 4.55
C GLY A 919 -18.08 19.98 4.04
N SER A 920 -19.05 20.44 4.84
CA SER A 920 -20.05 21.42 4.38
C SER A 920 -19.46 22.79 4.04
N ARG A 921 -18.26 23.10 4.56
CA ARG A 921 -17.49 24.31 4.25
C ARG A 921 -16.52 24.16 3.07
N LEU A 922 -16.41 22.98 2.45
CA LEU A 922 -15.61 22.82 1.24
C LEU A 922 -16.23 23.64 0.09
N THR A 923 -15.36 24.21 -0.73
CA THR A 923 -15.71 24.98 -1.92
C THR A 923 -14.99 24.42 -3.16
N ASN A 924 -15.61 24.59 -4.32
CA ASN A 924 -15.20 24.00 -5.60
C ASN A 924 -15.18 22.46 -5.63
N VAL A 925 -16.13 21.79 -4.98
CA VAL A 925 -16.14 20.33 -4.89
C VAL A 925 -16.78 19.71 -6.12
N TYR A 926 -16.03 18.85 -6.82
CA TYR A 926 -16.51 18.01 -7.92
C TYR A 926 -15.61 16.78 -8.07
N THR A 927 -16.16 15.66 -8.54
CA THR A 927 -15.41 14.42 -8.77
C THR A 927 -14.69 14.40 -10.11
N GLY A 928 -13.42 13.95 -10.14
CA GLY A 928 -12.61 13.85 -11.36
C GLY A 928 -12.38 12.40 -11.79
N GLY A 929 -12.65 12.09 -13.06
CA GLY A 929 -12.43 10.77 -13.66
C GLY A 929 -11.00 10.22 -13.47
N PRO A 930 -9.94 10.99 -13.77
CA PRO A 930 -8.55 10.52 -13.66
C PRO A 930 -8.09 10.25 -12.21
N TRP A 931 -8.83 10.78 -11.23
CA TRP A 931 -8.56 10.57 -9.80
C TRP A 931 -9.39 9.43 -9.21
N GLN A 932 -9.87 8.52 -10.08
CA GLN A 932 -10.69 7.35 -9.72
C GLN A 932 -11.97 7.76 -8.96
N GLY A 933 -12.64 8.81 -9.45
CA GLY A 933 -13.88 9.34 -8.87
C GLY A 933 -13.67 10.23 -7.64
N ARG A 934 -12.46 10.35 -7.09
CA ARG A 934 -12.16 11.29 -5.98
C ARG A 934 -12.37 12.74 -6.43
N TYR A 935 -12.56 13.66 -5.47
CA TYR A 935 -12.65 15.09 -5.80
C TYR A 935 -11.32 15.65 -6.33
N ASP A 936 -11.35 16.68 -7.19
CA ASP A 936 -10.12 17.34 -7.64
C ASP A 936 -9.51 18.20 -6.52
N TYR A 937 -8.49 17.69 -5.83
CA TYR A 937 -7.97 18.30 -4.59
C TYR A 937 -7.39 19.71 -4.83
N VAL A 938 -6.73 19.96 -5.97
CA VAL A 938 -6.10 21.27 -6.27
C VAL A 938 -7.08 22.37 -6.67
N SER A 939 -8.37 22.04 -6.86
CA SER A 939 -9.45 23.02 -7.01
C SER A 939 -10.03 23.48 -5.67
N LEU A 940 -9.95 22.63 -4.64
CA LEU A 940 -10.64 22.84 -3.35
C LEU A 940 -10.19 24.12 -2.65
N GLY A 941 -11.16 24.84 -2.11
CA GLY A 941 -10.98 25.86 -1.07
C GLY A 941 -11.87 25.58 0.13
N VAL A 942 -11.84 26.45 1.14
CA VAL A 942 -12.73 26.38 2.30
C VAL A 942 -13.45 27.71 2.51
N SER A 943 -14.68 27.67 3.02
CA SER A 943 -15.26 28.82 3.73
C SER A 943 -14.75 28.89 5.17
N GLU A 944 -14.97 30.06 5.76
CA GLU A 944 -15.13 30.22 7.21
C GLU A 944 -16.31 29.39 7.73
#